data_AF-A0A8H7SLE8-F1
#
_entry.id   AF-A0A8H7SLE8-F1
#
_cell.length_a   1.000
_cell.length_b   1.000
_cell.length_c   1.000
_cell.angle_alpha   90.00
_cell.angle_beta   90.00
_cell.angle_gamma   90.00
#
_symmetry.space_group_name_H-M   'P 1'
#
loop_
_entity.id
_entity.type
_entity.pdbx_description
1 polymer ?
#
loop_
_entity_poly.entity_id
_entity_poly.type
_entity_poly.pdbx_seq_one_letter_code
_entity_poly.pdbx_strand_id
1 'polypeptide(L)'
;MKIQCLDNKGSTPNTFLCKINQHTILINCPLETLTISPPLQNTEQQQEHDETNDLTSILSAFSEQGKRTVDTQYSSLTTSIQNCDQRSVFRIADFSLIDINSIDLVLISNYNMMLGLPYLTEYLGYKGRIIATEPTVEYSKQRMEELVFYHGQSTSVIDPTSFAHFSQLFGEKVAEGWRSIYTLKDIESCIEKVQPVRYTEKVSLFSTLKLVAYSSGYCLGSSNWLLETSFKKIAFLTPSSLYTNLHPAPFDYDILRDANVIVVGGLSEQKEKDLSFERAKTKLLVQIARTIHSQHNIILVSASMGLLFDLIGDIDSYFKSLGKEIGHERHQTPIYVANPIADQSLKYANICGEWMNSGRHDLLYVPEMPLAHGNLMRTGAVQTIPSLEAVSLSGKKIREPCIVFTGDPTCPSKGSLSWFLNHWGQSDLNTCVFIEPDSALNDIPNGCKINFITLPLDTRLKLQDLPSLLTTYWDDTLDSERHLLIPRTKGAELIKEKQSQQVHIYEPGQVLDINLNRDWERVSLAKSIEPTMIPTNTTNKGVSMSAWAPIHGSLNYYNNYLQIQPTTYVRDDQSLVLDKQSELRINTELNSTIKRFEEHSIPIQITKDINGITTIELPPDMNARVIMNGQCTTVVASDDKVRALLRKITVTDIREL
;
A
#
# COMPACT_ATOMS: atom_id res chain seq x y z
N MET A 1 -18.59 -4.40 -1.83
CA MET A 1 -17.15 -4.22 -1.51
C MET A 1 -17.08 -3.99 -0.02
N LYS A 2 -16.19 -4.68 0.69
CA LYS A 2 -16.02 -4.43 2.13
C LYS A 2 -14.73 -3.67 2.37
N ILE A 3 -14.76 -2.66 3.23
CA ILE A 3 -13.58 -1.88 3.57
C ILE A 3 -13.55 -1.61 5.07
N GLN A 4 -12.36 -1.71 5.65
CA GLN A 4 -12.10 -1.50 7.06
C GLN A 4 -10.85 -0.65 7.23
N CYS A 5 -10.91 0.38 8.07
CA CYS A 5 -9.73 1.12 8.52
C CYS A 5 -9.09 0.36 9.69
N LEU A 6 -7.80 0.04 9.60
CA LEU A 6 -7.08 -0.77 10.61
C LEU A 6 -6.24 0.06 11.59
N ASP A 7 -6.19 1.38 11.41
CA ASP A 7 -5.40 2.24 12.29
C ASP A 7 -5.95 2.25 13.72
N ASN A 8 -5.09 2.58 14.67
CA ASN A 8 -5.50 2.69 16.06
C ASN A 8 -6.34 3.95 16.29
N LYS A 9 -7.22 3.92 17.30
CA LYS A 9 -7.99 5.11 17.68
C LYS A 9 -7.04 6.25 18.09
N GLY A 10 -7.20 7.41 17.44
CA GLY A 10 -6.36 8.58 17.66
C GLY A 10 -5.18 8.73 16.69
N SER A 11 -4.90 7.70 15.89
CA SER A 11 -3.94 7.79 14.79
C SER A 11 -4.60 8.33 13.53
N THR A 12 -3.84 9.01 12.66
CA THR A 12 -4.36 9.49 11.37
C THR A 12 -4.72 8.28 10.49
N PRO A 13 -5.96 8.19 9.97
CA PRO A 13 -6.40 7.07 9.15
C PRO A 13 -5.65 6.98 7.81
N ASN A 14 -4.90 5.90 7.62
CA ASN A 14 -4.08 5.64 6.44
C ASN A 14 -4.04 4.17 6.02
N THR A 15 -4.41 3.23 6.90
CA THR A 15 -4.32 1.79 6.69
C THR A 15 -5.70 1.21 6.41
N PHE A 16 -5.91 0.66 5.21
CA PHE A 16 -7.22 0.12 4.80
C PHE A 16 -7.12 -1.33 4.36
N LEU A 17 -7.99 -2.18 4.90
CA LEU A 17 -8.23 -3.51 4.38
C LEU A 17 -9.45 -3.48 3.47
N CYS A 18 -9.24 -3.71 2.18
CA CYS A 18 -10.27 -3.67 1.15
C CYS A 18 -10.49 -5.08 0.59
N LYS A 19 -11.71 -5.60 0.72
CA LYS A 19 -12.12 -6.87 0.13
C LYS A 19 -13.03 -6.64 -1.07
N ILE A 20 -12.55 -7.04 -2.24
CA ILE A 20 -13.25 -6.94 -3.52
C ILE A 20 -13.36 -8.35 -4.10
N ASN A 21 -14.58 -8.88 -4.14
CA ASN A 21 -14.87 -10.24 -4.58
C ASN A 21 -13.98 -11.28 -3.86
N GLN A 22 -13.07 -11.93 -4.61
CA GLN A 22 -12.14 -12.95 -4.13
C GLN A 22 -10.79 -12.38 -3.64
N HIS A 23 -10.56 -11.07 -3.77
CA HIS A 23 -9.27 -10.47 -3.43
C HIS A 23 -9.35 -9.59 -2.18
N THR A 24 -8.33 -9.72 -1.34
CA THR A 24 -8.13 -8.88 -0.16
C THR A 24 -6.87 -8.04 -0.37
N ILE A 25 -7.03 -6.73 -0.31
CA ILE A 25 -6.00 -5.75 -0.62
C ILE A 25 -5.77 -4.90 0.62
N LEU A 26 -4.53 -4.85 1.11
CA LEU A 26 -4.10 -3.96 2.17
C LEU A 26 -3.51 -2.68 1.55
N ILE A 27 -3.99 -1.53 1.98
CA ILE A 27 -3.45 -0.22 1.60
C ILE A 27 -2.66 0.30 2.80
N ASN A 28 -1.38 0.57 2.57
CA ASN A 28 -0.39 1.07 3.52
C ASN A 28 -0.08 0.13 4.69
N CYS A 29 1.09 0.32 5.28
CA CYS A 29 1.56 -0.31 6.51
C CYS A 29 2.49 0.67 7.25
N PRO A 30 1.94 1.73 7.86
CA PRO A 30 2.73 2.72 8.59
C PRO A 30 3.28 2.13 9.90
N LEU A 31 4.22 2.86 10.51
CA LEU A 31 4.78 2.53 11.81
C LEU A 31 4.48 3.65 12.81
N GLU A 32 3.86 3.29 13.94
CA GLU A 32 3.70 4.18 15.08
C GLU A 32 4.90 4.05 16.00
N THR A 33 5.38 5.19 16.51
CA THR A 33 6.49 5.26 17.47
C THR A 33 6.01 5.90 18.76
N LEU A 34 6.37 5.29 19.90
CA LEU A 34 6.16 5.85 21.22
C LEU A 34 7.50 5.87 21.96
N THR A 35 7.92 7.06 22.41
CA THR A 35 9.07 7.23 23.30
C THR A 35 8.59 7.15 24.75
N ILE A 36 9.23 6.31 25.56
CA ILE A 36 8.85 6.12 26.97
C ILE A 36 9.96 6.70 27.84
N SER A 37 9.61 7.70 28.65
CA SER A 37 10.48 8.26 29.68
C SER A 37 10.67 7.26 30.83
N PRO A 38 11.87 7.13 31.43
CA PRO A 38 12.06 6.26 32.60
C PRO A 38 11.18 6.73 33.78
N PRO A 39 10.71 5.81 34.63
CA PRO A 39 10.01 6.20 35.85
C PRO A 39 10.94 7.07 36.71
N LEU A 40 10.43 8.22 37.16
CA LEU A 40 11.12 9.09 38.12
C LEU A 40 11.54 8.25 39.33
N GLN A 41 12.84 8.10 39.56
CA GLN A 41 13.33 7.58 40.82
C GLN A 41 13.00 8.64 41.88
N ASN A 42 12.10 8.31 42.81
CA ASN A 42 11.91 9.10 44.02
C ASN A 42 13.23 9.09 44.80
N THR A 43 13.99 10.18 44.71
CA THR A 43 15.18 10.40 45.53
C THR A 43 14.76 10.76 46.96
N GLU A 44 14.24 9.78 47.70
CA GLU A 44 14.33 9.80 49.17
C GLU A 44 15.56 8.98 49.55
N GLN A 45 16.74 9.59 49.39
CA GLN A 45 17.95 9.08 50.03
C GLN A 45 17.85 9.38 51.53
N GLN A 46 17.53 8.35 52.33
CA GLN A 46 17.94 8.31 53.72
C GLN A 46 19.47 8.25 53.74
N GLN A 47 20.10 9.34 54.20
CA GLN A 47 21.51 9.36 54.57
C GLN A 47 21.67 8.53 55.86
N GLU A 48 22.20 7.33 55.75
CA GLU A 48 22.91 6.68 56.86
C GLU A 48 24.40 6.61 56.50
N HIS A 49 25.18 7.36 57.28
CA HIS A 49 26.64 7.28 57.33
C HIS A 49 27.03 5.91 57.91
N ASP A 50 27.90 5.17 57.25
CA ASP A 50 28.71 4.16 57.93
C ASP A 50 30.14 4.16 57.36
N GLU A 51 31.07 4.66 58.17
CA GLU A 51 32.51 4.60 57.93
C GLU A 51 33.01 3.18 58.25
N THR A 52 33.53 2.43 57.27
CA THR A 52 34.33 1.24 57.59
C THR A 52 35.61 1.14 56.75
N ASN A 53 36.69 0.81 57.47
CA ASN A 53 38.10 0.97 57.11
C ASN A 53 38.61 0.01 56.02
N ASP A 54 39.46 0.57 55.15
CA ASP A 54 40.06 0.02 53.92
C ASP A 54 41.09 -1.13 54.07
N LEU A 55 41.25 -1.72 55.26
CA LEU A 55 42.24 -2.79 55.51
C LEU A 55 41.64 -4.20 55.53
N THR A 56 40.32 -4.31 55.69
CA THR A 56 39.62 -5.60 55.80
C THR A 56 39.37 -6.25 54.42
N SER A 57 39.27 -5.44 53.37
CA SER A 57 39.07 -5.89 51.98
C SER A 57 40.33 -6.57 51.41
N ILE A 58 41.52 -6.05 51.74
CA ILE A 58 42.80 -6.56 51.21
C ILE A 58 43.17 -7.92 51.83
N LEU A 59 42.90 -8.12 53.13
CA LEU A 59 43.23 -9.37 53.81
C LEU A 59 42.31 -10.54 53.43
N SER A 60 41.13 -10.26 52.85
CA SER A 60 40.20 -11.30 52.38
C SER A 60 40.68 -12.04 51.11
N ALA A 61 41.64 -11.47 50.38
CA ALA A 61 42.17 -12.05 49.14
C ALA A 61 43.15 -13.22 49.34
N PHE A 62 43.60 -13.48 50.58
CA PHE A 62 44.64 -14.50 50.87
C PHE A 62 44.20 -15.64 51.79
N SER A 63 42.89 -15.83 52.02
CA SER A 63 42.40 -17.01 52.76
C SER A 63 41.81 -18.06 51.81
N GLU A 64 42.14 -19.34 52.05
CA GLU A 64 41.72 -20.49 51.23
C GLU A 64 40.19 -20.77 51.23
N GLN A 65 39.38 -19.91 51.86
CA GLN A 65 37.92 -19.96 51.77
C GLN A 65 37.34 -19.09 50.65
N GLY A 66 38.18 -18.38 49.88
CA GLY A 66 37.80 -17.59 48.69
C GLY A 66 37.44 -18.39 47.43
N LYS A 67 36.74 -19.52 47.56
CA LYS A 67 36.25 -20.34 46.42
C LYS A 67 34.73 -20.46 46.34
N ARG A 68 33.99 -19.61 47.07
CA ARG A 68 32.51 -19.49 46.97
C ARG A 68 32.04 -18.04 47.04
N THR A 69 32.68 -17.17 46.27
CA THR A 69 32.16 -15.84 45.91
C THR A 69 32.23 -15.69 44.39
N VAL A 70 31.49 -16.57 43.71
CA VAL A 70 31.14 -16.45 42.27
C VAL A 70 29.64 -16.15 42.17
N ASP A 71 29.12 -15.34 43.09
CA ASP A 71 27.78 -14.75 43.04
C ASP A 71 27.88 -13.22 43.09
N THR A 72 28.87 -12.69 42.36
CA THR A 72 28.99 -11.26 42.08
C THR A 72 29.29 -11.03 40.61
N GLN A 73 28.66 -11.84 39.74
CA GLN A 73 28.34 -11.47 38.36
C GLN A 73 26.94 -10.84 38.26
N TYR A 74 26.46 -10.24 39.36
CA TYR A 74 25.18 -9.50 39.41
C TYR A 74 25.36 -7.97 39.48
N SER A 75 26.59 -7.47 39.38
CA SER A 75 26.89 -6.03 39.46
C SER A 75 27.53 -5.41 38.21
N SER A 76 27.57 -6.12 37.09
CA SER A 76 27.95 -5.59 35.77
C SER A 76 26.77 -5.50 34.80
N LEU A 77 25.75 -6.35 34.97
CA LEU A 77 24.47 -6.26 34.27
C LEU A 77 23.58 -5.11 34.80
N THR A 78 23.57 -4.87 36.10
CA THR A 78 22.75 -3.80 36.72
C THR A 78 23.29 -2.39 36.47
N THR A 79 24.60 -2.20 36.37
CA THR A 79 25.23 -0.94 35.93
C THR A 79 25.10 -0.72 34.42
N SER A 80 24.92 -1.78 33.63
CA SER A 80 24.67 -1.68 32.19
C SER A 80 23.19 -1.43 31.86
N ILE A 81 22.26 -1.78 32.77
CA ILE A 81 20.82 -1.48 32.66
C ILE A 81 20.51 -0.01 33.03
N GLN A 82 21.38 0.65 33.82
CA GLN A 82 21.27 2.07 34.14
C GLN A 82 21.76 3.01 33.02
N ASN A 83 22.42 2.49 31.98
CA ASN A 83 23.02 3.29 30.90
C ASN A 83 22.16 3.38 29.62
N CYS A 84 20.88 2.99 29.67
CA CYS A 84 19.99 3.06 28.50
C CYS A 84 18.85 4.04 28.75
N ASP A 85 19.17 5.32 28.63
CA ASP A 85 18.21 6.42 28.67
C ASP A 85 17.19 6.28 27.52
N GLN A 86 15.92 6.11 27.92
CA GLN A 86 14.69 6.09 27.12
C GLN A 86 14.55 4.92 26.10
N ARG A 87 13.48 4.14 26.26
CA ARG A 87 13.11 3.05 25.35
C ARG A 87 11.99 3.52 24.44
N SER A 88 12.25 3.56 23.14
CA SER A 88 11.21 3.75 22.12
C SER A 88 10.65 2.39 21.74
N VAL A 89 9.34 2.32 21.60
CA VAL A 89 8.61 1.13 21.15
C VAL A 89 7.81 1.47 19.91
N PHE A 90 7.57 0.46 19.08
CA PHE A 90 6.98 0.59 17.77
C PHE A 90 5.77 -0.31 17.61
N ARG A 91 4.79 0.12 16.81
CA ARG A 91 3.58 -0.65 16.59
C ARG A 91 3.07 -0.46 15.16
N ILE A 92 2.51 -1.53 14.60
CA ILE A 92 1.78 -1.51 13.32
C ILE A 92 0.27 -1.55 13.56
N ALA A 93 -0.52 -1.43 12.50
CA ALA A 93 -1.97 -1.61 12.56
C ALA A 93 -2.37 -2.96 13.23
N ASP A 94 -3.56 -3.01 13.81
CA ASP A 94 -4.05 -4.21 14.50
C ASP A 94 -4.51 -5.27 13.49
N PHE A 95 -3.76 -6.36 13.41
CA PHE A 95 -4.05 -7.53 12.58
C PHE A 95 -4.59 -8.74 13.38
N SER A 96 -4.91 -8.58 14.67
CA SER A 96 -5.32 -9.68 15.55
C SER A 96 -6.50 -10.50 15.02
N LEU A 97 -7.44 -9.85 14.32
CA LEU A 97 -8.64 -10.48 13.75
C LEU A 97 -8.54 -10.78 12.25
N ILE A 98 -7.35 -10.66 11.66
CA ILE A 98 -7.13 -10.78 10.21
C ILE A 98 -6.15 -11.92 9.95
N ASP A 99 -6.56 -12.88 9.12
CA ASP A 99 -5.62 -13.88 8.60
C ASP A 99 -4.70 -13.23 7.56
N ILE A 100 -3.42 -13.10 7.90
CA ILE A 100 -2.40 -12.49 7.04
C ILE A 100 -2.25 -13.24 5.72
N ASN A 101 -2.48 -14.56 5.69
CA ASN A 101 -2.39 -15.35 4.46
C ASN A 101 -3.56 -15.08 3.50
N SER A 102 -4.64 -14.47 3.99
CA SER A 102 -5.78 -14.09 3.16
C SER A 102 -5.58 -12.77 2.41
N ILE A 103 -4.51 -12.03 2.69
CA ILE A 103 -4.16 -10.77 2.03
C ILE A 103 -3.38 -11.12 0.75
N ASP A 104 -3.90 -10.75 -0.41
CA ASP A 104 -3.31 -11.07 -1.71
C ASP A 104 -2.30 -10.00 -2.18
N LEU A 105 -2.55 -8.74 -1.79
CA LEU A 105 -1.87 -7.57 -2.32
C LEU A 105 -1.70 -6.49 -1.25
N VAL A 106 -0.51 -5.90 -1.17
CA VAL A 106 -0.20 -4.72 -0.36
C VAL A 106 0.18 -3.57 -1.29
N LEU A 107 -0.48 -2.42 -1.13
CA LEU A 107 -0.20 -1.20 -1.89
C LEU A 107 0.36 -0.13 -0.95
N ILE A 108 1.49 0.47 -1.31
CA ILE A 108 2.16 1.48 -0.48
C ILE A 108 2.11 2.83 -1.18
N SER A 109 1.55 3.82 -0.52
CA SER A 109 1.36 5.15 -1.10
C SER A 109 2.59 6.05 -1.04
N ASN A 110 3.32 6.05 0.07
CA ASN A 110 4.51 6.88 0.25
C ASN A 110 5.46 6.25 1.27
N TYR A 111 6.64 6.84 1.45
CA TYR A 111 7.70 6.21 2.25
C TYR A 111 7.37 6.03 3.74
N ASN A 112 6.59 6.94 4.33
CA ASN A 112 6.15 6.80 5.73
C ASN A 112 5.12 5.68 5.89
N MET A 113 4.36 5.39 4.83
CA MET A 113 3.36 4.32 4.80
C MET A 113 3.96 2.93 4.60
N MET A 114 5.28 2.82 4.49
CA MET A 114 5.98 1.54 4.30
C MET A 114 6.70 1.07 5.56
N LEU A 115 6.86 1.92 6.57
CA LEU A 115 7.76 1.69 7.72
C LEU A 115 7.39 0.46 8.56
N GLY A 116 6.12 0.03 8.55
CA GLY A 116 5.65 -1.17 9.24
C GLY A 116 5.86 -2.47 8.44
N LEU A 117 6.25 -2.38 7.17
CA LEU A 117 6.29 -3.52 6.26
C LEU A 117 7.23 -4.66 6.71
N PRO A 118 8.41 -4.43 7.31
CA PRO A 118 9.25 -5.52 7.82
C PRO A 118 8.53 -6.38 8.86
N TYR A 119 7.65 -5.81 9.70
CA TYR A 119 6.80 -6.58 10.63
C TYR A 119 5.83 -7.48 9.89
N LEU A 120 5.21 -6.96 8.83
CA LEU A 120 4.24 -7.71 8.03
C LEU A 120 4.91 -8.89 7.29
N THR A 121 6.09 -8.66 6.70
CA THR A 121 6.76 -9.67 5.86
C THR A 121 7.58 -10.68 6.64
N GLU A 122 8.39 -10.26 7.62
CA GLU A 122 9.34 -11.15 8.29
C GLU A 122 8.75 -11.79 9.55
N TYR A 123 7.83 -11.11 10.24
CA TYR A 123 7.32 -11.54 11.54
C TYR A 123 5.89 -12.09 11.48
N LEU A 124 5.03 -11.50 10.64
CA LEU A 124 3.65 -11.97 10.43
C LEU A 124 3.52 -12.96 9.26
N GLY A 125 4.58 -13.17 8.47
CA GLY A 125 4.64 -14.20 7.44
C GLY A 125 3.84 -13.92 6.18
N TYR A 126 3.61 -12.65 5.84
CA TYR A 126 2.93 -12.25 4.60
C TYR A 126 3.69 -12.72 3.34
N LYS A 127 2.95 -13.24 2.36
CA LYS A 127 3.49 -13.83 1.12
C LYS A 127 2.87 -13.30 -0.17
N GLY A 128 1.92 -12.37 -0.08
CA GLY A 128 1.30 -11.76 -1.25
C GLY A 128 2.23 -10.77 -1.96
N ARG A 129 1.71 -10.10 -2.99
CA ARG A 129 2.51 -9.12 -3.75
C ARG A 129 2.51 -7.77 -3.05
N ILE A 130 3.66 -7.09 -3.06
CA ILE A 130 3.80 -5.74 -2.50
C ILE A 130 4.15 -4.81 -3.65
N ILE A 131 3.42 -3.70 -3.79
CA ILE A 131 3.61 -2.75 -4.89
C ILE A 131 3.76 -1.34 -4.33
N ALA A 132 4.78 -0.64 -4.80
CA ALA A 132 5.11 0.73 -4.44
C ALA A 132 5.78 1.45 -5.62
N THR A 133 5.87 2.78 -5.58
CA THR A 133 6.65 3.53 -6.58
C THR A 133 8.15 3.49 -6.25
N GLU A 134 9.00 3.64 -7.26
CA GLU A 134 10.46 3.51 -7.12
C GLU A 134 11.07 4.46 -6.06
N PRO A 135 10.78 5.78 -6.04
CA PRO A 135 11.30 6.65 -4.98
C PRO A 135 10.73 6.31 -3.60
N THR A 136 9.49 5.82 -3.54
CA THR A 136 8.90 5.37 -2.27
C THR A 136 9.69 4.22 -1.68
N VAL A 137 10.09 3.24 -2.48
CA VAL A 137 10.91 2.10 -2.01
C VAL A 137 12.25 2.58 -1.46
N GLU A 138 12.96 3.43 -2.21
CA GLU A 138 14.29 3.91 -1.85
C GLU A 138 14.26 4.80 -0.59
N TYR A 139 13.35 5.77 -0.53
CA TYR A 139 13.20 6.61 0.67
C TYR A 139 12.71 5.83 1.89
N SER A 140 11.88 4.80 1.69
CA SER A 140 11.46 3.92 2.79
C SER A 140 12.65 3.17 3.37
N LYS A 141 13.49 2.59 2.51
CA LYS A 141 14.69 1.88 2.94
C LYS A 141 15.59 2.80 3.78
N GLN A 142 15.91 3.99 3.26
CA GLN A 142 16.73 4.96 3.98
C GLN A 142 16.08 5.35 5.33
N ARG A 143 14.77 5.59 5.35
CA ARG A 143 14.05 5.95 6.57
C ARG A 143 14.03 4.80 7.60
N MET A 144 13.89 3.56 7.15
CA MET A 144 13.97 2.38 8.01
C MET A 144 15.38 2.21 8.60
N GLU A 145 16.43 2.42 7.80
CA GLU A 145 17.82 2.38 8.24
C GLU A 145 18.13 3.47 9.27
N GLU A 146 17.59 4.69 9.09
CA GLU A 146 17.67 5.77 10.06
C GLU A 146 17.05 5.37 11.41
N LEU A 147 15.84 4.78 11.39
CA LEU A 147 15.18 4.31 12.61
C LEU A 147 16.01 3.22 13.32
N VAL A 148 16.57 2.28 12.57
CA VAL A 148 17.46 1.26 13.15
C VAL A 148 18.75 1.86 13.69
N PHE A 149 19.30 2.89 13.04
CA PHE A 149 20.48 3.60 13.54
C PHE A 149 20.21 4.25 14.91
N TYR A 150 19.06 4.91 15.09
CA TYR A 150 18.73 5.56 16.36
C TYR A 150 18.24 4.59 17.45
N HIS A 151 17.57 3.50 17.09
CA HIS A 151 16.87 2.65 18.04
C HIS A 151 17.41 1.22 18.16
N GLY A 152 18.19 0.74 17.19
CA GLY A 152 18.67 -0.64 17.10
C GLY A 152 19.83 -0.98 18.03
N GLN A 153 20.60 0.00 18.50
CA GLN A 153 21.73 -0.23 19.42
C GLN A 153 21.30 -0.53 20.86
N SER A 154 20.08 -0.12 21.25
CA SER A 154 19.54 -0.30 22.61
C SER A 154 18.80 -1.63 22.83
N THR A 155 18.58 -2.43 21.78
CA THR A 155 17.63 -3.57 21.80
C THR A 155 18.27 -4.95 21.76
N SER A 156 19.58 -5.09 22.01
CA SER A 156 20.32 -6.37 21.97
C SER A 156 19.83 -7.48 22.93
N VAL A 157 18.72 -7.26 23.65
CA VAL A 157 18.17 -8.19 24.65
C VAL A 157 16.67 -8.53 24.38
N ILE A 158 16.01 -7.90 23.41
CA ILE A 158 14.56 -8.10 23.18
C ILE A 158 14.33 -8.73 21.81
N ASP A 159 13.76 -9.94 21.82
CA ASP A 159 13.29 -10.61 20.61
C ASP A 159 12.08 -9.84 20.03
N PRO A 160 12.14 -9.35 18.78
CA PRO A 160 11.02 -8.62 18.16
C PRO A 160 9.74 -9.47 18.02
N THR A 161 9.86 -10.80 18.09
CA THR A 161 8.73 -11.72 18.09
C THR A 161 8.08 -11.88 19.47
N SER A 162 8.80 -11.60 20.56
CA SER A 162 8.36 -11.93 21.92
C SER A 162 7.52 -10.82 22.54
N PHE A 163 6.24 -11.12 22.72
CA PHE A 163 5.30 -10.34 23.55
C PHE A 163 5.71 -10.33 25.04
N ALA A 164 6.47 -11.33 25.48
CA ALA A 164 6.54 -11.75 26.88
C ALA A 164 7.59 -11.02 27.76
N HIS A 165 8.40 -10.10 27.21
CA HIS A 165 9.39 -9.37 28.01
C HIS A 165 8.99 -7.94 28.41
N PHE A 166 7.88 -7.42 27.89
CA PHE A 166 7.40 -6.06 28.20
C PHE A 166 6.60 -6.00 29.51
N SER A 167 6.07 -7.09 30.05
CA SER A 167 5.29 -7.06 31.30
C SER A 167 6.15 -6.83 32.55
N GLN A 168 7.44 -7.19 32.52
CA GLN A 168 8.34 -7.10 33.67
C GLN A 168 9.04 -5.75 33.81
N LEU A 169 9.16 -4.98 32.72
CA LEU A 169 9.82 -3.67 32.70
C LEU A 169 8.85 -2.51 32.87
N PHE A 170 7.57 -2.76 32.60
CA PHE A 170 6.52 -1.77 32.57
C PHE A 170 5.39 -2.29 33.44
N GLY A 171 5.31 -1.82 34.69
CA GLY A 171 4.22 -2.20 35.59
C GLY A 171 2.86 -2.14 34.87
N GLU A 172 2.19 -3.30 34.78
CA GLU A 172 0.82 -3.59 34.30
C GLU A 172 0.22 -2.87 33.07
N LYS A 173 0.92 -1.98 32.34
CA LYS A 173 0.28 -1.09 31.33
C LYS A 173 1.04 -0.87 30.02
N VAL A 174 1.77 -1.84 29.48
CA VAL A 174 2.07 -1.78 28.02
C VAL A 174 0.88 -2.40 27.30
N ALA A 175 0.12 -1.55 26.62
CA ALA A 175 -0.99 -1.94 25.78
C ALA A 175 -0.54 -2.95 24.70
N GLU A 176 -1.49 -3.77 24.25
CA GLU A 176 -1.30 -4.80 23.23
C GLU A 176 -0.64 -4.23 21.94
N GLY A 177 0.38 -4.90 21.40
CA GLY A 177 0.92 -4.64 20.06
C GLY A 177 2.23 -3.85 19.93
N TRP A 178 2.80 -3.29 21.02
CA TRP A 178 4.10 -2.59 20.98
C TRP A 178 5.30 -3.56 20.93
N ARG A 179 6.33 -3.23 20.13
CA ARG A 179 7.50 -4.07 19.82
C ARG A 179 8.79 -3.25 19.75
N SER A 180 9.94 -3.93 19.75
CA SER A 180 11.25 -3.35 19.43
C SER A 180 11.41 -3.16 17.92
N ILE A 181 12.24 -2.19 17.49
CA ILE A 181 12.56 -1.98 16.08
C ILE A 181 13.14 -3.25 15.43
N TYR A 182 12.79 -3.47 14.15
CA TYR A 182 13.36 -4.54 13.31
C TYR A 182 14.86 -4.31 13.01
N THR A 183 15.51 -5.27 12.35
CA THR A 183 16.94 -5.23 12.05
C THR A 183 17.24 -4.79 10.62
N LEU A 184 18.50 -4.44 10.32
CA LEU A 184 18.94 -4.13 8.94
C LEU A 184 18.71 -5.30 7.97
N LYS A 185 18.86 -6.54 8.45
CA LYS A 185 18.62 -7.74 7.63
C LYS A 185 17.15 -7.90 7.26
N ASP A 186 16.25 -7.54 8.18
CA ASP A 186 14.80 -7.56 7.91
C ASP A 186 14.44 -6.51 6.85
N ILE A 187 15.08 -5.34 6.89
CA ILE A 187 14.91 -4.29 5.87
C ILE A 187 15.33 -4.81 4.49
N GLU A 188 16.53 -5.38 4.37
CA GLU A 188 17.03 -5.93 3.10
C GLU A 188 16.06 -6.99 2.53
N SER A 189 15.67 -7.96 3.37
CA SER A 189 14.76 -9.04 2.99
C SER A 189 13.36 -8.54 2.61
N CYS A 190 12.89 -7.49 3.29
CA CYS A 190 11.60 -6.85 3.02
C CYS A 190 11.62 -6.10 1.68
N ILE A 191 12.65 -5.30 1.41
CA ILE A 191 12.75 -4.48 0.20
C ILE A 191 12.83 -5.35 -1.07
N GLU A 192 13.52 -6.50 -1.01
CA GLU A 192 13.58 -7.46 -2.14
C GLU A 192 12.22 -8.01 -2.57
N LYS A 193 11.21 -7.98 -1.69
CA LYS A 193 9.85 -8.49 -1.97
C LYS A 193 8.96 -7.45 -2.65
N VAL A 194 9.43 -6.20 -2.79
CA VAL A 194 8.61 -5.07 -3.26
C VAL A 194 8.79 -4.89 -4.76
N GLN A 195 7.68 -4.87 -5.48
CA GLN A 195 7.66 -4.57 -6.91
C GLN A 195 7.53 -3.05 -7.12
N PRO A 196 8.56 -2.38 -7.65
CA PRO A 196 8.47 -0.97 -8.02
C PRO A 196 7.60 -0.80 -9.28
N VAL A 197 6.82 0.28 -9.32
CA VAL A 197 6.00 0.69 -10.48
C VAL A 197 6.14 2.18 -10.76
N ARG A 198 5.78 2.60 -11.98
CA ARG A 198 5.78 4.01 -12.38
C ARG A 198 4.38 4.61 -12.35
N TYR A 199 4.30 5.94 -12.32
CA TYR A 199 3.03 6.62 -12.51
C TYR A 199 2.41 6.25 -13.86
N THR A 200 1.08 6.10 -13.87
CA THR A 200 0.26 5.75 -15.04
C THR A 200 0.56 4.38 -15.67
N GLU A 201 1.49 3.61 -15.10
CA GLU A 201 1.74 2.22 -15.49
C GLU A 201 0.52 1.36 -15.13
N LYS A 202 0.03 0.60 -16.11
CA LYS A 202 -1.12 -0.30 -15.93
C LYS A 202 -0.65 -1.69 -15.55
N VAL A 203 -0.67 -2.01 -14.26
CA VAL A 203 -0.32 -3.34 -13.76
C VAL A 203 -1.57 -4.22 -13.74
N SER A 204 -1.57 -5.29 -14.54
CA SER A 204 -2.66 -6.26 -14.53
C SER A 204 -2.39 -7.37 -13.52
N LEU A 205 -3.23 -7.45 -12.49
CA LEU A 205 -3.18 -8.41 -11.40
C LEU A 205 -4.39 -9.34 -11.48
N PHE A 206 -4.18 -10.62 -11.15
CA PHE A 206 -5.25 -11.62 -11.06
C PHE A 206 -6.18 -11.65 -12.29
N SER A 207 -5.65 -11.40 -13.49
CA SER A 207 -6.37 -11.33 -14.79
C SER A 207 -7.41 -10.21 -14.95
N THR A 208 -8.08 -9.76 -13.88
CA THR A 208 -9.21 -8.83 -13.96
C THR A 208 -9.02 -7.52 -13.21
N LEU A 209 -8.05 -7.46 -12.31
CA LEU A 209 -7.77 -6.26 -11.53
C LEU A 209 -6.66 -5.48 -12.23
N LYS A 210 -6.93 -4.24 -12.61
CA LYS A 210 -5.88 -3.33 -13.05
C LYS A 210 -5.57 -2.34 -11.94
N LEU A 211 -4.29 -2.11 -11.75
CA LEU A 211 -3.76 -1.20 -10.76
C LEU A 211 -3.01 -0.10 -11.49
N VAL A 212 -3.25 1.15 -11.11
CA VAL A 212 -2.55 2.33 -11.64
C VAL A 212 -2.17 3.25 -10.48
N ALA A 213 -0.92 3.68 -10.45
CA ALA A 213 -0.43 4.71 -9.52
C ALA A 213 -0.57 6.09 -10.16
N TYR A 214 -1.17 7.03 -9.44
CA TYR A 214 -1.27 8.45 -9.80
C TYR A 214 -0.52 9.29 -8.78
N SER A 215 0.04 10.43 -9.18
CA SER A 215 0.76 11.30 -8.22
C SER A 215 -0.19 11.87 -7.17
N SER A 216 0.19 11.82 -5.89
CA SER A 216 -0.57 12.47 -4.81
C SER A 216 -0.13 13.90 -4.50
N GLY A 217 0.98 14.38 -5.08
CA GLY A 217 1.50 15.73 -4.84
C GLY A 217 2.19 15.95 -3.49
N TYR A 218 2.35 14.92 -2.66
CA TYR A 218 2.80 15.07 -1.27
C TYR A 218 4.32 15.01 -1.09
N CYS A 219 4.99 13.99 -1.64
CA CYS A 219 6.44 13.85 -1.62
C CYS A 219 6.94 13.10 -2.87
N LEU A 220 8.26 13.00 -3.09
CA LEU A 220 8.79 12.23 -4.22
C LEU A 220 8.31 10.78 -4.19
N GLY A 221 7.69 10.34 -5.28
CA GLY A 221 7.10 9.00 -5.41
C GLY A 221 5.72 8.84 -4.75
N SER A 222 5.20 9.82 -3.99
CA SER A 222 3.91 9.65 -3.33
C SER A 222 2.77 9.42 -4.31
N SER A 223 1.99 8.37 -4.08
CA SER A 223 0.98 7.89 -5.01
C SER A 223 -0.40 7.74 -4.37
N ASN A 224 -1.42 8.01 -5.18
CA ASN A 224 -2.79 7.58 -4.97
C ASN A 224 -3.06 6.40 -5.90
N TRP A 225 -3.80 5.41 -5.40
CA TRP A 225 -3.98 4.13 -6.10
C TRP A 225 -5.36 4.05 -6.74
N LEU A 226 -5.41 3.78 -8.04
CA LEU A 226 -6.63 3.45 -8.76
C LEU A 226 -6.71 1.94 -8.98
N LEU A 227 -7.74 1.32 -8.41
CA LEU A 227 -8.13 -0.06 -8.67
C LEU A 227 -9.25 -0.08 -9.69
N GLU A 228 -8.95 -0.56 -10.90
CA GLU A 228 -9.96 -0.80 -11.92
C GLU A 228 -10.32 -2.29 -11.95
N THR A 229 -11.56 -2.58 -11.59
CA THR A 229 -12.18 -3.87 -11.89
C THR A 229 -12.83 -3.81 -13.28
N SER A 230 -13.47 -4.90 -13.72
CA SER A 230 -14.17 -4.91 -15.02
C SER A 230 -15.34 -3.92 -15.13
N PHE A 231 -15.86 -3.42 -14.00
CA PHE A 231 -17.07 -2.56 -13.96
C PHE A 231 -16.92 -1.30 -13.12
N LYS A 232 -16.05 -1.34 -12.10
CA LYS A 232 -15.96 -0.29 -11.10
C LYS A 232 -14.52 0.14 -10.92
N LYS A 233 -14.34 1.44 -10.79
CA LYS A 233 -13.08 2.09 -10.42
C LYS A 233 -13.14 2.54 -8.96
N ILE A 234 -12.12 2.19 -8.18
CA ILE A 234 -11.99 2.53 -6.76
C ILE A 234 -10.68 3.31 -6.60
N ALA A 235 -10.77 4.57 -6.21
CA ALA A 235 -9.63 5.44 -5.97
C ALA A 235 -9.34 5.53 -4.47
N PHE A 236 -8.08 5.31 -4.09
CA PHE A 236 -7.56 5.55 -2.75
C PHE A 236 -6.74 6.82 -2.74
N LEU A 237 -7.29 7.87 -2.14
CA LEU A 237 -6.58 9.10 -1.81
C LEU A 237 -5.97 8.93 -0.43
N THR A 238 -4.65 8.85 -0.41
CA THR A 238 -3.85 8.77 0.82
C THR A 238 -3.22 10.15 1.06
N PRO A 239 -2.22 10.36 1.96
CA PRO A 239 -1.64 11.69 2.14
C PRO A 239 -1.30 12.36 0.79
N SER A 240 -2.09 13.39 0.47
CA SER A 240 -2.13 14.09 -0.82
C SER A 240 -1.95 15.58 -0.55
N SER A 241 -1.40 16.32 -1.50
CA SER A 241 -1.18 17.76 -1.38
C SER A 241 -1.55 18.47 -2.69
N LEU A 242 -2.18 19.63 -2.58
CA LEU A 242 -2.58 20.46 -3.73
C LEU A 242 -1.56 21.56 -4.06
N TYR A 243 -0.44 21.63 -3.33
CA TYR A 243 0.61 22.62 -3.57
C TYR A 243 1.44 22.24 -4.81
N THR A 244 1.35 23.05 -5.87
CA THR A 244 2.03 22.77 -7.15
C THR A 244 3.43 23.37 -7.25
N ASN A 245 3.79 24.28 -6.35
CA ASN A 245 5.08 24.99 -6.31
C ASN A 245 6.20 24.19 -5.60
N LEU A 246 5.87 23.07 -4.95
CA LEU A 246 6.82 22.19 -4.27
C LEU A 246 7.48 21.22 -5.26
N HIS A 247 8.53 20.52 -4.82
CA HIS A 247 9.30 19.62 -5.66
C HIS A 247 8.55 18.44 -6.29
N PRO A 248 7.57 17.78 -5.64
CA PRO A 248 6.95 16.58 -6.21
C PRO A 248 6.11 16.89 -7.45
N ALA A 249 5.89 15.88 -8.30
CA ALA A 249 4.86 15.96 -9.34
C ALA A 249 3.51 16.34 -8.69
N PRO A 250 2.72 17.26 -9.29
CA PRO A 250 1.48 17.73 -8.68
C PRO A 250 0.46 16.59 -8.51
N PHE A 251 -0.57 16.82 -7.69
CA PHE A 251 -1.72 15.91 -7.58
C PHE A 251 -2.32 15.67 -8.96
N ASP A 252 -2.44 14.40 -9.34
CA ASP A 252 -3.04 14.02 -10.62
C ASP A 252 -4.55 13.82 -10.47
N TYR A 253 -5.31 14.74 -11.07
CA TYR A 253 -6.76 14.78 -10.98
C TYR A 253 -7.45 13.67 -11.80
N ASP A 254 -6.75 13.01 -12.73
CA ASP A 254 -7.34 11.98 -13.57
C ASP A 254 -7.76 10.74 -12.76
N ILE A 255 -7.19 10.52 -11.57
CA ILE A 255 -7.63 9.46 -10.65
C ILE A 255 -9.10 9.61 -10.23
N LEU A 256 -9.61 10.85 -10.18
CA LEU A 256 -10.98 11.14 -9.74
C LEU A 256 -11.98 10.90 -10.87
N ARG A 257 -11.54 10.98 -12.13
CA ARG A 257 -12.41 10.82 -13.30
C ARG A 257 -12.97 9.40 -13.35
N ASP A 258 -14.29 9.31 -13.49
CA ASP A 258 -15.04 8.04 -13.54
C ASP A 258 -14.88 7.12 -12.32
N ALA A 259 -14.28 7.59 -11.22
CA ALA A 259 -14.17 6.80 -9.99
C ALA A 259 -15.57 6.54 -9.41
N ASN A 260 -15.92 5.28 -9.17
CA ASN A 260 -17.19 4.92 -8.53
C ASN A 260 -17.09 5.01 -7.01
N VAL A 261 -15.89 4.76 -6.46
CA VAL A 261 -15.62 4.86 -5.03
C VAL A 261 -14.37 5.69 -4.85
N ILE A 262 -14.42 6.70 -3.97
CA ILE A 262 -13.26 7.45 -3.52
C ILE A 262 -13.11 7.22 -2.02
N VAL A 263 -11.98 6.65 -1.62
CA VAL A 263 -11.61 6.47 -0.21
C VAL A 263 -10.56 7.51 0.13
N VAL A 264 -10.85 8.36 1.11
CA VAL A 264 -9.96 9.43 1.54
C VAL A 264 -9.36 9.10 2.90
N GLY A 265 -8.04 9.09 2.99
CA GLY A 265 -7.25 9.00 4.22
C GLY A 265 -6.15 10.07 4.25
N GLY A 266 -5.39 10.13 5.35
CA GLY A 266 -4.21 10.99 5.44
C GLY A 266 -4.48 12.49 5.38
N LEU A 267 -5.66 12.93 5.84
CA LEU A 267 -6.03 14.35 5.87
C LEU A 267 -5.27 15.11 6.96
N SER A 268 -5.06 16.41 6.74
CA SER A 268 -4.50 17.31 7.76
C SER A 268 -5.52 17.58 8.88
N GLU A 269 -5.11 17.38 10.13
CA GLU A 269 -5.89 17.72 11.33
C GLU A 269 -5.54 19.12 11.84
N GLN A 270 -5.82 20.17 11.06
CA GLN A 270 -5.54 21.54 11.49
C GLN A 270 -6.50 21.98 12.61
N LYS A 271 -5.94 22.53 13.68
CA LYS A 271 -6.67 23.28 14.70
C LYS A 271 -6.99 24.66 14.14
N GLU A 272 -8.09 25.28 14.56
CA GLU A 272 -8.51 26.61 14.08
C GLU A 272 -7.46 27.72 14.25
N LYS A 273 -6.51 27.54 15.17
CA LYS A 273 -5.42 28.48 15.45
C LYS A 273 -4.18 28.27 14.57
N ASP A 274 -4.14 27.18 13.80
CA ASP A 274 -2.98 26.83 13.00
C ASP A 274 -2.86 27.78 11.80
N LEU A 275 -1.63 28.12 11.46
CA LEU A 275 -1.34 28.98 10.32
C LEU A 275 -1.53 28.18 9.02
N SER A 276 -1.90 28.88 7.93
CA SER A 276 -1.75 28.28 6.60
C SER A 276 -0.28 27.98 6.33
N PHE A 277 -0.03 26.96 5.50
CA PHE A 277 1.33 26.56 5.10
C PHE A 277 2.20 27.75 4.70
N GLU A 278 1.71 28.62 3.80
CA GLU A 278 2.47 29.79 3.34
C GLU A 278 2.81 30.79 4.44
N ARG A 279 1.88 31.02 5.38
CA ARG A 279 2.11 31.89 6.54
C ARG A 279 3.10 31.26 7.52
N ALA A 280 2.98 29.96 7.75
CA ALA A 280 3.91 29.22 8.60
C ALA A 280 5.32 29.22 7.99
N LYS A 281 5.46 28.93 6.70
CA LYS A 281 6.72 29.00 5.95
C LYS A 281 7.35 30.39 6.02
N THR A 282 6.58 31.44 5.78
CA THR A 282 7.07 32.83 5.87
C THR A 282 7.57 33.15 7.29
N LYS A 283 6.80 32.75 8.32
CA LYS A 283 7.20 32.95 9.72
C LYS A 283 8.48 32.17 10.07
N LEU A 284 8.65 30.97 9.51
CA LEU A 284 9.86 30.15 9.68
C LEU A 284 11.07 30.89 9.10
N LEU A 285 11.00 31.35 7.86
CA LEU A 285 12.08 32.08 7.18
C LEU A 285 12.47 33.35 7.95
N VAL A 286 11.49 34.11 8.44
CA VAL A 286 11.72 35.29 9.28
C VAL A 286 12.44 34.89 10.58
N GLN A 287 12.01 33.81 11.23
CA GLN A 287 12.65 33.34 12.46
C GLN A 287 14.10 32.92 12.23
N ILE A 288 14.37 32.17 11.16
CA ILE A 288 15.73 31.78 10.75
C ILE A 288 16.60 33.02 10.55
N ALA A 289 16.14 33.99 9.75
CA ALA A 289 16.93 35.19 9.49
C ALA A 289 17.18 36.04 10.74
N ARG A 290 16.21 36.12 11.66
CA ARG A 290 16.36 36.83 12.93
C ARG A 290 17.40 36.18 13.83
N THR A 291 17.33 34.86 14.04
CA THR A 291 18.30 34.14 14.89
C THR A 291 19.71 34.25 14.33
N ILE A 292 19.89 34.09 13.01
CA ILE A 292 21.19 34.22 12.35
C ILE A 292 21.68 35.68 12.37
N HIS A 293 20.81 36.68 12.23
CA HIS A 293 21.20 38.09 12.34
C HIS A 293 21.78 38.41 13.72
N SER A 294 21.22 37.83 14.78
CA SER A 294 21.73 37.95 16.15
C SER A 294 23.00 37.13 16.43
N GLN A 295 23.61 36.47 15.43
CA GLN A 295 24.80 35.63 15.57
C GLN A 295 24.60 34.37 16.45
N HIS A 296 23.42 33.75 16.36
CA HIS A 296 23.09 32.52 17.07
C HIS A 296 22.70 31.37 16.14
N ASN A 297 22.70 30.15 16.68
CA ASN A 297 22.39 28.95 15.93
C ASN A 297 20.89 28.66 15.91
N ILE A 298 20.41 28.10 14.81
CA ILE A 298 19.04 27.62 14.70
C ILE A 298 19.01 26.13 14.34
N ILE A 299 18.24 25.38 15.11
CA ILE A 299 17.95 23.96 14.90
C ILE A 299 16.56 23.85 14.27
N LEU A 300 16.45 23.12 13.17
CA LEU A 300 15.21 22.79 12.48
C LEU A 300 14.99 21.29 12.60
N VAL A 301 13.97 20.88 13.34
CA VAL A 301 13.64 19.46 13.57
C VAL A 301 12.78 18.98 12.41
N SER A 302 13.37 18.17 11.52
CA SER A 302 12.79 17.76 10.25
C SER A 302 13.36 16.41 9.81
N ALA A 303 12.54 15.59 9.15
CA ALA A 303 13.08 14.46 8.40
C ALA A 303 14.10 14.96 7.34
N SER A 304 15.10 14.14 7.02
CA SER A 304 16.13 14.43 6.00
C SER A 304 15.63 14.29 4.56
N MET A 305 14.31 14.31 4.37
CA MET A 305 13.61 14.07 3.11
C MET A 305 12.28 14.82 3.06
N GLY A 306 11.64 14.85 1.90
CA GLY A 306 10.38 15.58 1.70
C GLY A 306 10.60 17.09 1.68
N LEU A 307 9.86 17.82 2.53
CA LEU A 307 9.80 19.28 2.48
C LEU A 307 11.15 19.97 2.70
N LEU A 308 12.10 19.30 3.37
CA LEU A 308 13.46 19.79 3.56
C LEU A 308 14.14 20.23 2.25
N PHE A 309 13.89 19.52 1.15
CA PHE A 309 14.48 19.84 -0.15
C PHE A 309 14.06 21.22 -0.64
N ASP A 310 12.79 21.57 -0.47
CA ASP A 310 12.26 22.90 -0.82
C ASP A 310 12.73 23.96 0.16
N LEU A 311 12.75 23.66 1.47
CA LEU A 311 13.15 24.61 2.50
C LEU A 311 14.59 25.09 2.34
N ILE A 312 15.52 24.22 1.93
CA ILE A 312 16.90 24.65 1.66
C ILE A 312 16.93 25.72 0.54
N GLY A 313 16.18 25.51 -0.55
CA GLY A 313 16.08 26.48 -1.65
C GLY A 313 15.35 27.77 -1.26
N ASP A 314 14.29 27.65 -0.47
CA ASP A 314 13.54 28.79 0.07
C ASP A 314 14.41 29.65 1.00
N ILE A 315 15.22 29.01 1.86
CA ILE A 315 16.17 29.70 2.75
C ILE A 315 17.22 30.43 1.93
N ASP A 316 17.84 29.78 0.93
CA ASP A 316 18.84 30.41 0.06
C ASP A 316 18.26 31.64 -0.68
N SER A 317 17.09 31.48 -1.28
CA SER A 317 16.39 32.57 -1.99
C SER A 317 16.04 33.74 -1.05
N TYR A 318 15.56 33.41 0.16
CA TYR A 318 15.23 34.42 1.16
C TYR A 318 16.46 35.17 1.67
N PHE A 319 17.57 34.48 1.93
CA PHE A 319 18.81 35.11 2.36
C PHE A 319 19.39 36.04 1.29
N LYS A 320 19.36 35.63 0.02
CA LYS A 320 19.75 36.48 -1.12
C LYS A 320 18.92 37.76 -1.18
N SER A 321 17.61 37.68 -0.91
CA SER A 321 16.73 38.86 -0.86
C SER A 321 17.09 39.84 0.27
N LEU A 322 17.73 39.35 1.34
CA LEU A 322 18.23 40.15 2.46
C LEU A 322 19.68 40.62 2.26
N GLY A 323 20.29 40.37 1.10
CA GLY A 323 21.69 40.69 0.83
C GLY A 323 22.68 39.83 1.63
N LYS A 324 22.25 38.64 2.08
CA LYS A 324 23.08 37.64 2.74
C LYS A 324 23.26 36.43 1.85
N GLU A 325 24.32 35.68 2.06
CA GLU A 325 24.64 34.49 1.28
C GLU A 325 24.72 33.24 2.16
N ILE A 326 24.15 32.15 1.66
CA ILE A 326 24.36 30.81 2.18
C ILE A 326 25.64 30.27 1.57
N GLY A 327 26.54 29.75 2.40
CA GLY A 327 27.86 29.37 1.93
C GLY A 327 28.83 28.91 3.01
N HIS A 328 30.01 28.46 2.59
CA HIS A 328 31.01 27.87 3.50
C HIS A 328 32.02 28.92 4.00
N GLU A 329 32.11 30.09 3.37
CA GLU A 329 33.06 31.14 3.72
C GLU A 329 32.67 31.86 5.00
N ARG A 330 33.65 32.48 5.69
CA ARG A 330 33.46 33.06 7.04
C ARG A 330 32.35 34.09 7.14
N HIS A 331 32.10 34.87 6.08
CA HIS A 331 31.03 35.88 6.05
C HIS A 331 29.67 35.35 5.59
N GLN A 332 29.61 34.09 5.13
CA GLN A 332 28.39 33.41 4.68
C GLN A 332 27.83 32.54 5.81
N THR A 333 26.55 32.16 5.72
CA THR A 333 25.91 31.27 6.71
C THR A 333 25.90 29.83 6.17
N PRO A 334 26.46 28.83 6.87
CA PRO A 334 26.42 27.44 6.43
C PRO A 334 25.13 26.75 6.86
N ILE A 335 24.71 25.76 6.07
CA ILE A 335 23.61 24.84 6.40
C ILE A 335 24.21 23.45 6.67
N TYR A 336 23.84 22.84 7.79
CA TYR A 336 24.18 21.46 8.10
C TYR A 336 22.93 20.58 8.13
N VAL A 337 23.03 19.36 7.60
CA VAL A 337 21.97 18.34 7.71
C VAL A 337 22.53 17.16 8.48
N ALA A 338 22.18 17.07 9.76
CA ALA A 338 22.72 16.11 10.71
C ALA A 338 21.81 14.89 10.84
N ASN A 339 22.09 13.88 10.02
CA ASN A 339 21.30 12.66 9.91
C ASN A 339 22.15 11.57 9.19
N PRO A 340 22.18 10.31 9.66
CA PRO A 340 22.95 9.23 9.03
C PRO A 340 22.65 9.04 7.54
N ILE A 341 21.42 9.29 7.10
CA ILE A 341 21.01 9.09 5.70
C ILE A 341 21.00 10.38 4.86
N ALA A 342 21.37 11.54 5.43
CA ALA A 342 21.24 12.84 4.74
C ALA A 342 21.95 12.90 3.39
N ASP A 343 23.15 12.34 3.30
CA ASP A 343 23.94 12.37 2.07
C ASP A 343 23.28 11.57 0.94
N GLN A 344 22.74 10.39 1.28
CA GLN A 344 22.02 9.54 0.34
C GLN A 344 20.70 10.20 -0.09
N SER A 345 19.90 10.68 0.87
CA SER A 345 18.58 11.24 0.59
C SER A 345 18.64 12.50 -0.28
N LEU A 346 19.58 13.41 -0.01
CA LEU A 346 19.78 14.64 -0.76
C LEU A 346 20.30 14.39 -2.18
N LYS A 347 21.24 13.45 -2.34
CA LYS A 347 21.76 13.07 -3.67
C LYS A 347 20.68 12.38 -4.50
N TYR A 348 19.97 11.43 -3.90
CA TYR A 348 18.88 10.71 -4.56
C TYR A 348 17.79 11.66 -5.04
N ALA A 349 17.44 12.68 -4.24
CA ALA A 349 16.45 13.68 -4.64
C ALA A 349 16.78 14.38 -5.97
N ASN A 350 18.06 14.66 -6.27
CA ASN A 350 18.45 15.33 -7.51
C ASN A 350 18.48 14.42 -8.74
N ILE A 351 18.42 13.10 -8.57
CA ILE A 351 18.35 12.15 -9.69
C ILE A 351 16.90 11.73 -10.01
N CYS A 352 15.94 11.99 -9.11
CA CYS A 352 14.52 11.66 -9.28
C CYS A 352 13.71 12.73 -10.04
N GLY A 353 14.31 13.41 -11.02
CA GLY A 353 13.64 14.52 -11.71
C GLY A 353 12.39 14.10 -12.50
N GLU A 354 12.27 12.83 -12.89
CA GLU A 354 11.07 12.29 -13.53
C GLU A 354 9.84 12.21 -12.60
N TRP A 355 10.06 12.35 -11.29
CA TRP A 355 9.01 12.33 -10.26
C TRP A 355 8.63 13.72 -9.76
N MET A 356 9.16 14.78 -10.38
CA MET A 356 9.00 16.17 -9.97
C MET A 356 7.93 16.92 -10.77
N ASN A 357 7.61 18.14 -10.32
CA ASN A 357 6.80 19.06 -11.09
C ASN A 357 7.45 19.42 -12.45
N SER A 358 6.65 19.93 -13.39
CA SER A 358 7.13 20.22 -14.75
C SER A 358 8.32 21.18 -14.78
N GLY A 359 8.30 22.23 -13.96
CA GLY A 359 9.39 23.22 -13.93
C GLY A 359 10.74 22.64 -13.53
N ARG A 360 10.76 21.65 -12.63
CA ARG A 360 11.99 20.95 -12.22
C ARG A 360 12.32 19.79 -13.16
N HIS A 361 11.31 19.14 -13.72
CA HIS A 361 11.47 18.12 -14.74
C HIS A 361 12.19 18.66 -15.98
N ASP A 362 11.83 19.88 -16.42
CA ASP A 362 12.46 20.53 -17.57
C ASP A 362 13.95 20.80 -17.36
N LEU A 363 14.40 20.94 -16.11
CA LEU A 363 15.82 21.12 -15.77
C LEU A 363 16.66 19.86 -16.05
N LEU A 364 16.05 18.69 -16.24
CA LEU A 364 16.77 17.47 -16.63
C LEU A 364 17.40 17.55 -18.02
N TYR A 365 16.90 18.44 -18.89
CA TYR A 365 17.42 18.62 -20.25
C TYR A 365 18.58 19.63 -20.33
N VAL A 366 18.94 20.25 -19.21
CA VAL A 366 20.06 21.17 -19.09
C VAL A 366 21.04 20.67 -18.02
N PRO A 367 22.31 21.09 -18.03
CA PRO A 367 23.31 20.68 -17.02
C PRO A 367 23.11 21.42 -15.69
N GLU A 368 21.87 21.56 -15.24
CA GLU A 368 21.50 22.17 -13.96
C GLU A 368 20.83 21.12 -13.06
N MET A 369 21.05 21.24 -11.75
CA MET A 369 20.43 20.35 -10.78
C MET A 369 18.98 20.77 -10.53
N PRO A 370 17.99 19.85 -10.54
CA PRO A 370 16.57 20.20 -10.35
C PRO A 370 16.26 20.85 -9.00
N LEU A 371 17.06 20.57 -7.97
CA LEU A 371 16.88 21.07 -6.61
C LEU A 371 18.08 21.91 -6.18
N ALA A 372 17.80 23.06 -5.54
CA ALA A 372 18.80 24.05 -5.15
C ALA A 372 19.90 23.46 -4.25
N HIS A 373 19.55 22.51 -3.37
CA HIS A 373 20.51 21.89 -2.46
C HIS A 373 21.63 21.15 -3.18
N GLY A 374 21.41 20.65 -4.40
CA GLY A 374 22.46 19.97 -5.16
C GLY A 374 23.65 20.89 -5.47
N ASN A 375 23.37 22.11 -5.94
CA ASN A 375 24.39 23.13 -6.18
C ASN A 375 25.03 23.60 -4.87
N LEU A 376 24.24 23.79 -3.81
CA LEU A 376 24.73 24.21 -2.51
C LEU A 376 25.62 23.14 -1.84
N MET A 377 25.36 21.85 -2.06
CA MET A 377 26.25 20.78 -1.62
C MET A 377 27.59 20.82 -2.37
N ARG A 378 27.55 21.07 -3.69
CA ARG A 378 28.76 21.16 -4.52
C ARG A 378 29.68 22.32 -4.09
N THR A 379 29.12 23.45 -3.66
CA THR A 379 29.90 24.61 -3.15
C THR A 379 30.29 24.48 -1.68
N GLY A 380 29.88 23.41 -1.00
CA GLY A 380 30.09 23.20 0.43
C GLY A 380 29.23 24.08 1.33
N ALA A 381 28.25 24.80 0.77
CA ALA A 381 27.29 25.65 1.48
C ALA A 381 26.31 24.83 2.33
N VAL A 382 25.90 23.67 1.82
CA VAL A 382 25.15 22.64 2.54
C VAL A 382 26.07 21.45 2.80
N GLN A 383 26.22 21.03 4.06
CA GLN A 383 27.07 19.91 4.45
C GLN A 383 26.28 18.88 5.25
N THR A 384 26.48 17.61 4.95
CA THR A 384 25.85 16.50 5.66
C THR A 384 26.72 16.06 6.84
N ILE A 385 26.09 15.73 7.94
CA ILE A 385 26.74 15.20 9.14
C ILE A 385 26.12 13.83 9.44
N PRO A 386 26.71 12.72 8.92
CA PRO A 386 26.15 11.39 9.09
C PRO A 386 26.32 10.85 10.52
N SER A 387 27.43 11.19 11.18
CA SER A 387 27.68 10.85 12.58
C SER A 387 28.32 12.02 13.31
N LEU A 388 27.72 12.40 14.44
CA LEU A 388 28.24 13.46 15.30
C LEU A 388 29.47 13.02 16.10
N GLU A 389 29.61 11.73 16.36
CA GLU A 389 30.81 11.16 16.99
C GLU A 389 32.04 11.41 16.13
N ALA A 390 31.91 11.23 14.81
CA ALA A 390 32.97 11.51 13.86
C ALA A 390 33.35 13.00 13.84
N VAL A 391 32.39 13.91 14.05
CA VAL A 391 32.64 15.36 14.15
C VAL A 391 33.43 15.67 15.44
N SER A 392 33.01 15.10 16.57
CA SER A 392 33.73 15.25 17.85
C SER A 392 35.16 14.70 17.79
N LEU A 393 35.37 13.54 17.14
CA LEU A 393 36.67 12.87 17.03
C LEU A 393 37.62 13.51 16.01
N SER A 394 37.09 14.04 14.91
CA SER A 394 37.91 14.64 13.83
C SER A 394 38.42 16.04 14.15
N GLY A 395 37.98 16.65 15.25
CA GLY A 395 38.31 18.03 15.62
C GLY A 395 37.75 19.09 14.67
N LYS A 396 36.93 18.71 13.67
CA LYS A 396 36.19 19.64 12.82
C LYS A 396 35.10 20.29 13.65
N LYS A 397 35.29 21.56 13.99
CA LYS A 397 34.24 22.35 14.67
C LYS A 397 33.13 22.71 13.68
N ILE A 398 31.89 22.47 14.08
CA ILE A 398 30.70 23.04 13.42
C ILE A 398 30.84 24.56 13.49
N ARG A 399 30.67 25.23 12.35
CA ARG A 399 30.84 26.69 12.27
C ARG A 399 29.57 27.37 12.76
N GLU A 400 29.73 28.36 13.62
CA GLU A 400 28.63 29.15 14.18
C GLU A 400 28.78 30.63 13.76
N PRO A 401 27.68 31.37 13.49
CA PRO A 401 26.29 30.92 13.50
C PRO A 401 25.94 30.02 12.31
N CYS A 402 25.04 29.06 12.50
CA CYS A 402 24.60 28.16 11.43
C CYS A 402 23.13 27.76 11.54
N ILE A 403 22.64 27.19 10.43
CA ILE A 403 21.33 26.55 10.32
C ILE A 403 21.58 25.04 10.31
N VAL A 404 20.95 24.30 11.22
CA VAL A 404 21.08 22.85 11.29
C VAL A 404 19.73 22.19 11.17
N PHE A 405 19.58 21.32 10.18
CA PHE A 405 18.48 20.36 10.13
C PHE A 405 18.87 19.11 10.92
N THR A 406 18.06 18.74 11.90
CA THR A 406 18.22 17.51 12.69
C THR A 406 17.10 16.56 12.34
N GLY A 407 17.41 15.25 12.30
CA GLY A 407 16.51 14.18 11.84
C GLY A 407 15.21 13.97 12.63
N ASP A 408 14.81 12.70 12.75
CA ASP A 408 13.49 12.28 13.23
C ASP A 408 12.87 13.12 14.38
N PRO A 409 11.72 13.80 14.17
CA PRO A 409 11.03 14.58 15.21
C PRO A 409 10.41 13.71 16.32
N THR A 410 10.25 12.40 16.09
CA THR A 410 9.55 11.50 17.03
C THR A 410 10.40 11.07 18.22
N CYS A 411 11.72 11.30 18.16
CA CYS A 411 12.63 10.96 19.25
C CYS A 411 13.61 12.11 19.59
N PRO A 412 13.13 13.18 20.27
CA PRO A 412 13.98 14.32 20.62
C PRO A 412 15.19 13.98 21.50
N SER A 413 15.10 12.89 22.24
CA SER A 413 16.11 12.42 23.20
C SER A 413 17.22 11.58 22.59
N LYS A 414 17.07 11.12 21.35
CA LYS A 414 18.10 10.34 20.62
C LYS A 414 18.55 11.04 19.34
N GLY A 415 19.65 10.53 18.80
CA GLY A 415 20.21 11.02 17.54
C GLY A 415 20.75 12.44 17.60
N SER A 416 20.73 13.10 16.44
CA SER A 416 21.40 14.39 16.28
C SER A 416 20.79 15.50 17.12
N LEU A 417 19.46 15.53 17.25
CA LEU A 417 18.75 16.57 18.00
C LEU A 417 19.22 16.60 19.46
N SER A 418 19.21 15.45 20.14
CA SER A 418 19.68 15.32 21.53
C SER A 418 21.09 15.86 21.73
N TRP A 419 22.02 15.54 20.82
CA TRP A 419 23.38 16.07 20.87
C TRP A 419 23.41 17.60 20.78
N PHE A 420 22.70 18.20 19.83
CA PHE A 420 22.65 19.66 19.70
C PHE A 420 21.97 20.32 20.91
N LEU A 421 20.90 19.73 21.44
CA LEU A 421 20.24 20.23 22.65
C LEU A 421 21.20 20.23 23.86
N ASN A 422 22.04 19.19 23.99
CA ASN A 422 23.03 19.12 25.07
C ASN A 422 24.19 20.12 24.89
N HIS A 423 24.65 20.36 23.65
CA HIS A 423 25.79 21.25 23.37
C HIS A 423 25.40 22.74 23.31
N TRP A 424 24.21 23.04 22.79
CA TRP A 424 23.71 24.41 22.61
C TRP A 424 22.68 24.83 23.66
N GLY A 425 22.32 23.92 24.57
CA GLY A 425 21.30 24.10 25.60
C GLY A 425 21.56 25.19 26.62
N GLN A 426 22.79 25.72 26.71
CA GLN A 426 23.15 26.76 27.68
C GLN A 426 22.73 28.18 27.25
N SER A 427 22.47 28.38 25.95
CA SER A 427 22.11 29.69 25.39
C SER A 427 20.63 29.76 25.05
N ASP A 428 19.94 30.74 25.61
CA ASP A 428 18.53 31.06 25.32
C ASP A 428 18.34 31.82 23.99
N LEU A 429 19.45 32.28 23.40
CA LEU A 429 19.45 32.98 22.13
C LEU A 429 19.46 32.02 20.92
N ASN A 430 19.89 30.77 21.14
CA ASN A 430 19.72 29.70 20.16
C ASN A 430 18.24 29.33 20.05
N THR A 431 17.79 28.97 18.86
CA THR A 431 16.38 28.65 18.60
C THR A 431 16.26 27.23 18.08
N CYS A 432 15.28 26.47 18.56
CA CYS A 432 14.90 25.16 18.02
C CYS A 432 13.47 25.21 17.51
N VAL A 433 13.27 24.90 16.23
CA VAL A 433 11.96 24.97 15.58
C VAL A 433 11.51 23.58 15.13
N PHE A 434 10.35 23.15 15.62
CA PHE A 434 9.68 21.93 15.19
C PHE A 434 8.75 22.25 14.02
N ILE A 435 9.00 21.62 12.86
CA ILE A 435 8.24 21.89 11.63
C ILE A 435 7.28 20.77 11.24
N GLU A 436 7.37 19.59 11.85
CA GLU A 436 6.48 18.46 11.53
C GLU A 436 5.20 18.51 12.39
N PRO A 437 4.00 18.27 11.81
CA PRO A 437 2.72 18.40 12.51
C PRO A 437 2.57 17.45 13.71
N ASP A 438 3.16 16.26 13.62
CA ASP A 438 3.06 15.21 14.63
C ASP A 438 4.24 15.23 15.62
N SER A 439 5.00 16.33 15.67
CA SER A 439 6.14 16.47 16.59
C SER A 439 5.69 16.58 18.04
N ALA A 440 6.23 15.72 18.91
CA ALA A 440 6.06 15.86 20.35
C ALA A 440 7.11 16.83 20.92
N LEU A 441 6.66 17.85 21.65
CA LEU A 441 7.53 18.68 22.52
C LEU A 441 7.87 17.97 23.85
N ASN A 442 7.27 16.81 24.08
CA ASN A 442 7.53 16.01 25.27
C ASN A 442 8.95 15.44 25.16
N ASP A 443 9.63 15.26 26.30
CA ASP A 443 10.99 14.72 26.40
C ASP A 443 12.16 15.66 26.03
N ILE A 444 11.98 16.98 26.06
CA ILE A 444 13.11 17.93 26.03
C ILE A 444 13.97 17.78 27.30
N PRO A 445 15.31 17.70 27.21
CA PRO A 445 16.19 17.58 28.38
C PRO A 445 15.98 18.70 29.41
N ASN A 446 15.86 18.32 30.69
CA ASN A 446 15.72 19.25 31.81
C ASN A 446 16.91 20.20 31.87
N GLY A 447 16.65 21.52 31.92
CA GLY A 447 17.68 22.56 32.02
C GLY A 447 18.14 23.14 30.67
N CYS A 448 17.59 22.68 29.55
CA CYS A 448 17.81 23.30 28.24
C CYS A 448 17.13 24.68 28.16
N LYS A 449 17.92 25.73 27.92
CA LYS A 449 17.46 27.13 27.84
C LYS A 449 17.10 27.59 26.44
N ILE A 450 17.34 26.77 25.41
CA ILE A 450 17.06 27.09 24.00
C ILE A 450 15.61 27.55 23.85
N ASN A 451 15.38 28.54 22.99
CA ASN A 451 14.04 29.00 22.65
C ASN A 451 13.36 27.98 21.70
N PHE A 452 12.32 27.30 22.19
CA PHE A 452 11.56 26.31 21.42
C PHE A 452 10.34 26.93 20.74
N ILE A 453 10.19 26.68 19.45
CA ILE A 453 9.06 27.16 18.64
C ILE A 453 8.45 25.99 17.88
N THR A 454 7.14 25.86 17.92
CA THR A 454 6.40 24.90 17.09
C THR A 454 5.73 25.63 15.93
N LEU A 455 6.04 25.21 14.72
CA LEU A 455 5.57 25.84 13.49
C LEU A 455 5.33 24.78 12.42
N PRO A 456 4.24 24.00 12.53
CA PRO A 456 4.01 22.84 11.69
C PRO A 456 3.76 23.26 10.24
N LEU A 457 4.48 22.65 9.31
CA LEU A 457 4.39 22.84 7.88
C LEU A 457 3.65 21.66 7.24
N ASP A 458 2.35 21.60 7.46
CA ASP A 458 1.51 20.54 6.91
C ASP A 458 1.00 20.91 5.51
N THR A 459 1.38 20.11 4.51
CA THR A 459 0.96 20.24 3.11
C THR A 459 -0.22 19.31 2.77
N ARG A 460 -0.64 18.44 3.69
CA ARG A 460 -1.69 17.46 3.44
C ARG A 460 -3.03 18.15 3.14
N LEU A 461 -3.81 17.49 2.28
CA LEU A 461 -5.15 17.88 1.89
C LEU A 461 -6.03 18.05 3.13
N LYS A 462 -6.82 19.12 3.16
CA LYS A 462 -7.77 19.36 4.26
C LYS A 462 -9.13 18.86 3.84
N LEU A 463 -9.91 18.44 4.83
CA LEU A 463 -11.28 17.98 4.61
C LEU A 463 -12.12 19.04 3.88
N GLN A 464 -11.93 20.32 4.23
CA GLN A 464 -12.64 21.46 3.64
C GLN A 464 -12.35 21.70 2.15
N ASP A 465 -11.24 21.18 1.62
CA ASP A 465 -10.85 21.38 0.22
C ASP A 465 -11.49 20.32 -0.70
N LEU A 466 -11.99 19.22 -0.12
CA LEU A 466 -12.62 18.12 -0.86
C LEU A 466 -13.83 18.54 -1.68
N PRO A 467 -14.80 19.34 -1.18
CA PRO A 467 -15.98 19.67 -1.97
C PRO A 467 -15.64 20.36 -3.29
N SER A 468 -14.75 21.36 -3.29
CA SER A 468 -14.28 22.02 -4.51
C SER A 468 -13.57 21.06 -5.46
N LEU A 469 -12.74 20.17 -4.92
CA LEU A 469 -12.02 19.16 -5.70
C LEU A 469 -12.99 18.19 -6.39
N LEU A 470 -13.95 17.66 -5.64
CA LEU A 470 -14.92 16.69 -6.14
C LEU A 470 -15.87 17.33 -7.16
N THR A 471 -16.35 18.55 -6.92
CA THR A 471 -17.22 19.22 -7.89
C THR A 471 -16.53 19.52 -9.22
N THR A 472 -15.23 19.75 -9.20
CA THR A 472 -14.47 20.07 -10.42
C THR A 472 -14.10 18.83 -11.23
N TYR A 473 -13.76 17.71 -10.56
CA TYR A 473 -13.15 16.55 -11.22
C TYR A 473 -13.93 15.23 -11.10
N TRP A 474 -14.98 15.21 -10.27
CA TRP A 474 -15.80 14.02 -10.03
C TRP A 474 -17.23 14.21 -10.59
N ASP A 475 -17.92 15.31 -10.33
CA ASP A 475 -19.39 15.48 -10.52
C ASP A 475 -19.98 15.27 -11.94
N ASP A 476 -19.16 15.10 -12.98
CA ASP A 476 -19.56 15.21 -14.41
C ASP A 476 -20.44 14.07 -15.00
N THR A 477 -21.00 13.12 -14.25
CA THR A 477 -21.87 12.07 -14.84
C THR A 477 -23.17 11.82 -14.08
N LEU A 478 -24.30 11.93 -14.78
CA LEU A 478 -25.66 11.85 -14.24
C LEU A 478 -26.19 10.43 -13.91
N ASP A 479 -25.48 9.35 -14.24
CA ASP A 479 -26.10 8.01 -14.33
C ASP A 479 -25.38 6.88 -13.56
N SER A 480 -24.52 7.19 -12.59
CA SER A 480 -23.82 6.14 -11.81
C SER A 480 -23.79 6.42 -10.32
N GLU A 481 -24.24 5.44 -9.53
CA GLU A 481 -24.07 5.42 -8.08
C GLU A 481 -22.58 5.56 -7.73
N ARG A 482 -22.28 6.57 -6.91
CA ARG A 482 -20.94 6.99 -6.52
C ARG A 482 -20.86 7.08 -5.00
N HIS A 483 -19.75 6.61 -4.45
CA HIS A 483 -19.54 6.53 -3.00
C HIS A 483 -18.28 7.30 -2.60
N LEU A 484 -18.41 8.17 -1.61
CA LEU A 484 -17.30 8.89 -1.00
C LEU A 484 -17.11 8.38 0.43
N LEU A 485 -15.91 7.92 0.78
CA LEU A 485 -15.56 7.47 2.11
C LEU A 485 -14.58 8.46 2.74
N ILE A 486 -14.99 9.08 3.85
CA ILE A 486 -14.18 10.08 4.59
C ILE A 486 -14.05 9.67 6.06
N PRO A 487 -12.93 10.01 6.73
CA PRO A 487 -12.75 9.68 8.14
C PRO A 487 -13.70 10.52 9.01
N ARG A 488 -14.05 10.00 10.19
CA ARG A 488 -14.77 10.79 11.20
C ARG A 488 -13.86 11.89 11.76
N THR A 489 -13.94 13.08 11.17
CA THR A 489 -13.24 14.29 11.62
C THR A 489 -14.19 15.50 11.67
N LYS A 490 -13.73 16.61 12.25
CA LYS A 490 -14.53 17.85 12.34
C LYS A 490 -14.93 18.32 10.94
N GLY A 491 -16.22 18.53 10.71
CA GLY A 491 -16.76 18.94 9.42
C GLY A 491 -17.19 17.81 8.48
N ALA A 492 -16.98 16.54 8.83
CA ALA A 492 -17.37 15.40 8.00
C ALA A 492 -18.89 15.34 7.75
N GLU A 493 -19.71 15.58 8.77
CA GLU A 493 -21.17 15.61 8.64
C GLU A 493 -21.65 16.73 7.70
N LEU A 494 -20.98 17.90 7.72
CA LEU A 494 -21.31 19.00 6.81
C LEU A 494 -21.02 18.66 5.35
N ILE A 495 -19.99 17.85 5.08
CA ILE A 495 -19.70 17.37 3.72
C ILE A 495 -20.75 16.36 3.29
N LYS A 496 -21.15 15.46 4.19
CA LYS A 496 -22.20 14.48 3.94
C LYS A 496 -23.54 15.15 3.58
N GLU A 497 -23.87 16.28 4.19
CA GLU A 497 -25.09 17.05 3.87
C GLU A 497 -25.00 17.82 2.54
N LYS A 498 -23.80 18.24 2.14
CA LYS A 498 -23.59 19.09 0.94
C LYS A 498 -23.38 18.30 -0.35
N GLN A 499 -22.89 17.07 -0.25
CA GLN A 499 -22.58 16.25 -1.41
C GLN A 499 -23.83 15.55 -1.95
N SER A 500 -23.91 15.44 -3.29
CA SER A 500 -25.02 14.75 -3.95
C SER A 500 -24.85 13.22 -3.95
N GLN A 501 -23.61 12.75 -3.81
CA GLN A 501 -23.24 11.34 -3.79
C GLN A 501 -23.42 10.70 -2.42
N GLN A 502 -23.35 9.36 -2.36
CA GLN A 502 -23.46 8.65 -1.09
C GLN A 502 -22.16 8.80 -0.28
N VAL A 503 -22.19 9.64 0.75
CA VAL A 503 -21.06 9.84 1.65
C VAL A 503 -21.14 8.92 2.87
N HIS A 504 -20.07 8.16 3.10
CA HIS A 504 -19.88 7.26 4.21
C HIS A 504 -18.77 7.81 5.12
N ILE A 505 -19.09 7.96 6.40
CA ILE A 505 -18.12 8.40 7.41
C ILE A 505 -17.65 7.16 8.15
N TYR A 506 -16.35 6.86 8.10
CA TYR A 506 -15.78 5.66 8.72
C TYR A 506 -15.04 5.98 10.02
N GLU A 507 -15.07 5.01 10.93
CA GLU A 507 -14.24 4.99 12.14
C GLU A 507 -13.20 3.85 12.08
N PRO A 508 -12.05 4.00 12.77
CA PRO A 508 -11.09 2.91 12.86
C PRO A 508 -11.70 1.64 13.48
N GLY A 509 -11.43 0.49 12.86
CA GLY A 509 -12.00 -0.81 13.18
C GLY A 509 -13.37 -1.11 12.57
N GLN A 510 -14.11 -0.10 12.08
CA GLN A 510 -15.44 -0.29 11.50
C GLN A 510 -15.35 -0.94 10.11
N VAL A 511 -16.14 -1.99 9.88
CA VAL A 511 -16.32 -2.59 8.56
C VAL A 511 -17.49 -1.93 7.84
N LEU A 512 -17.22 -1.32 6.69
CA LEU A 512 -18.24 -0.75 5.81
C LEU A 512 -18.50 -1.69 4.63
N ASP A 513 -19.77 -1.95 4.34
CA ASP A 513 -20.19 -2.66 3.11
C ASP A 513 -20.74 -1.65 2.11
N ILE A 514 -19.98 -1.45 1.03
CA ILE A 514 -20.31 -0.56 -0.06
C ILE A 514 -20.96 -1.38 -1.15
N ASN A 515 -22.25 -1.13 -1.38
CA ASN A 515 -22.98 -1.82 -2.44
C ASN A 515 -22.53 -1.30 -3.80
N LEU A 516 -21.77 -2.12 -4.53
CA LEU A 516 -21.39 -1.85 -5.90
C LEU A 516 -22.31 -2.67 -6.81
N ASN A 517 -23.54 -2.21 -6.99
CA ASN A 517 -24.54 -2.87 -7.83
C ASN A 517 -23.97 -3.23 -9.21
N ARG A 518 -24.30 -4.44 -9.67
CA ARG A 518 -23.95 -4.97 -10.99
C ARG A 518 -25.20 -5.54 -11.63
N ASP A 519 -25.70 -4.88 -12.65
CA ASP A 519 -26.83 -5.41 -13.43
C ASP A 519 -26.37 -6.49 -14.42
N TRP A 520 -25.12 -6.39 -14.87
CA TRP A 520 -24.55 -7.25 -15.90
C TRP A 520 -23.09 -7.57 -15.57
N GLU A 521 -22.66 -8.78 -15.94
CA GLU A 521 -21.28 -9.24 -15.78
C GLU A 521 -20.74 -9.67 -17.16
N ARG A 522 -19.45 -9.43 -17.39
CA ARG A 522 -18.81 -9.60 -18.70
C ARG A 522 -18.32 -11.03 -18.79
N VAL A 523 -18.93 -11.78 -19.69
CA VAL A 523 -18.57 -13.17 -19.93
C VAL A 523 -17.82 -13.27 -21.25
N SER A 524 -16.63 -13.88 -21.21
CA SER A 524 -15.85 -14.14 -22.42
C SER A 524 -16.22 -15.51 -23.01
N LEU A 525 -16.25 -15.61 -24.32
CA LEU A 525 -16.46 -16.89 -25.01
C LEU A 525 -15.09 -17.50 -25.33
N ALA A 526 -14.89 -18.78 -25.04
CA ALA A 526 -13.72 -19.49 -25.54
C ALA A 526 -13.80 -19.62 -27.07
N LYS A 527 -12.67 -19.42 -27.76
CA LYS A 527 -12.59 -19.54 -29.24
C LYS A 527 -13.12 -20.88 -29.76
N SER A 528 -13.01 -21.94 -28.95
CA SER A 528 -13.53 -23.28 -29.27
C SER A 528 -15.05 -23.37 -29.37
N ILE A 529 -15.81 -22.34 -28.98
CA ILE A 529 -17.28 -22.27 -29.10
C ILE A 529 -17.71 -21.72 -30.47
N GLU A 530 -16.86 -20.95 -31.15
CA GLU A 530 -17.15 -20.34 -32.47
C GLU A 530 -17.74 -21.33 -33.50
N PRO A 531 -17.29 -22.60 -33.61
CA PRO A 531 -17.86 -23.55 -34.57
C PRO A 531 -19.29 -24.02 -34.24
N THR A 532 -19.76 -23.81 -33.01
CA THR A 532 -21.07 -24.29 -32.52
C THR A 532 -22.17 -23.25 -32.62
N MET A 533 -21.84 -22.01 -32.96
CA MET A 533 -22.81 -20.92 -33.04
C MET A 533 -23.55 -20.96 -34.37
N ILE A 534 -24.81 -21.40 -34.34
CA ILE A 534 -25.70 -21.38 -35.51
C ILE A 534 -26.63 -20.16 -35.36
N PRO A 535 -26.48 -19.10 -36.19
CA PRO A 535 -27.34 -17.94 -36.12
C PRO A 535 -28.74 -18.26 -36.63
N THR A 536 -29.73 -18.01 -35.78
CA THR A 536 -31.16 -18.06 -36.11
C THR A 536 -31.64 -16.66 -36.47
N ASN A 537 -32.18 -16.50 -37.68
CA ASN A 537 -32.77 -15.25 -38.15
C ASN A 537 -34.26 -15.21 -37.77
N THR A 538 -34.67 -14.14 -37.08
CA THR A 538 -36.08 -13.87 -36.83
C THR A 538 -36.52 -12.66 -37.64
N THR A 539 -37.40 -12.86 -38.63
CA THR A 539 -38.06 -11.76 -39.33
C THR A 539 -39.23 -11.26 -38.48
N ASN A 540 -39.01 -10.20 -37.71
CA ASN A 540 -40.13 -9.43 -37.18
C ASN A 540 -40.76 -8.64 -38.34
N LYS A 541 -42.10 -8.68 -38.42
CA LYS A 541 -42.89 -8.02 -39.47
C LYS A 541 -42.59 -6.52 -39.50
N GLY A 542 -41.69 -6.14 -40.39
CA GLY A 542 -41.34 -4.74 -40.67
C GLY A 542 -40.21 -4.20 -39.79
N VAL A 543 -39.05 -3.98 -40.42
CA VAL A 543 -38.04 -2.94 -40.10
C VAL A 543 -36.79 -3.33 -39.28
N SER A 544 -36.60 -4.55 -38.77
CA SER A 544 -35.23 -4.95 -38.38
C SER A 544 -34.99 -6.47 -38.38
N MET A 545 -33.90 -6.90 -39.01
CA MET A 545 -33.46 -8.29 -39.05
C MET A 545 -32.51 -8.52 -37.86
N SER A 546 -33.01 -9.13 -36.79
CA SER A 546 -32.16 -9.53 -35.66
C SER A 546 -31.82 -11.02 -35.76
N ALA A 547 -30.53 -11.32 -35.81
CA ALA A 547 -29.98 -12.67 -35.74
C ALA A 547 -29.50 -12.93 -34.32
N TRP A 548 -29.85 -14.08 -33.76
CA TRP A 548 -29.35 -14.54 -32.46
C TRP A 548 -28.90 -15.99 -32.58
N ALA A 549 -27.83 -16.37 -31.89
CA ALA A 549 -27.34 -17.75 -31.83
C ALA A 549 -27.40 -18.24 -30.38
N PRO A 550 -28.00 -19.40 -30.08
CA PRO A 550 -27.94 -19.98 -28.74
C PRO A 550 -26.49 -20.40 -28.43
N ILE A 551 -26.01 -20.06 -27.24
CA ILE A 551 -24.68 -20.45 -26.75
C ILE A 551 -24.87 -21.49 -25.65
N HIS A 552 -24.30 -22.67 -25.83
CA HIS A 552 -24.28 -23.74 -24.83
C HIS A 552 -22.84 -24.03 -24.41
N GLY A 553 -22.58 -24.04 -23.11
CA GLY A 553 -21.27 -24.34 -22.55
C GLY A 553 -21.27 -24.30 -21.02
N SER A 554 -20.16 -24.72 -20.42
CA SER A 554 -19.92 -24.60 -18.99
C SER A 554 -19.31 -23.22 -18.68
N LEU A 555 -19.89 -22.50 -17.72
CA LEU A 555 -19.37 -21.23 -17.24
C LEU A 555 -18.27 -21.49 -16.20
N ASN A 556 -17.02 -21.23 -16.58
CA ASN A 556 -15.88 -21.29 -15.66
C ASN A 556 -15.66 -19.93 -15.03
N TYR A 557 -15.57 -19.91 -13.70
CA TYR A 557 -15.28 -18.73 -12.90
C TYR A 557 -13.93 -18.91 -12.19
N TYR A 558 -12.94 -18.13 -12.59
CA TYR A 558 -11.61 -18.16 -11.98
C TYR A 558 -10.99 -16.76 -11.96
N ASN A 559 -10.47 -16.33 -10.80
CA ASN A 559 -9.88 -14.99 -10.60
C ASN A 559 -10.78 -13.86 -11.14
N ASN A 560 -12.07 -13.90 -10.79
CA ASN A 560 -13.08 -12.96 -11.30
C ASN A 560 -13.27 -12.91 -12.82
N TYR A 561 -12.63 -13.80 -13.58
CA TYR A 561 -12.81 -13.93 -15.01
C TYR A 561 -13.83 -15.03 -15.29
N LEU A 562 -14.91 -14.65 -15.99
CA LEU A 562 -15.96 -15.55 -16.44
C LEU A 562 -15.72 -15.93 -17.89
N GLN A 563 -15.54 -17.21 -18.14
CA GLN A 563 -15.39 -17.75 -19.48
C GLN A 563 -16.33 -18.92 -19.71
N ILE A 564 -17.12 -18.86 -20.78
CA ILE A 564 -17.87 -20.03 -21.24
C ILE A 564 -16.92 -20.89 -22.05
N GLN A 565 -16.82 -22.16 -21.68
CA GLN A 565 -16.07 -23.19 -22.39
C GLN A 565 -17.03 -24.26 -22.94
N PRO A 566 -16.68 -24.98 -24.01
CA PRO A 566 -17.47 -26.10 -24.48
C PRO A 566 -17.60 -27.13 -23.35
N THR A 567 -18.82 -27.66 -23.16
CA THR A 567 -19.06 -28.72 -22.19
C THR A 567 -18.27 -29.96 -22.59
N THR A 568 -17.08 -30.13 -22.02
CA THR A 568 -16.34 -31.39 -22.12
C THR A 568 -17.01 -32.34 -21.14
N TYR A 569 -17.69 -33.36 -21.66
CA TYR A 569 -18.26 -34.45 -20.87
C TYR A 569 -17.13 -35.12 -20.07
N VAL A 570 -16.93 -34.69 -18.82
CA VAL A 570 -16.27 -35.50 -17.80
C VAL A 570 -17.32 -36.50 -17.35
N ARG A 571 -16.92 -37.78 -17.32
CA ARG A 571 -17.73 -39.00 -17.29
C ARG A 571 -18.67 -39.20 -16.08
N ASP A 572 -19.02 -38.18 -15.31
CA ASP A 572 -19.70 -38.33 -14.02
C ASP A 572 -21.21 -38.00 -14.02
N ASP A 573 -21.80 -37.59 -15.15
CA ASP A 573 -23.22 -37.20 -15.23
C ASP A 573 -24.20 -38.36 -15.56
N GLN A 574 -23.80 -39.63 -15.44
CA GLN A 574 -24.75 -40.75 -15.57
C GLN A 574 -25.75 -40.85 -14.40
N SER A 575 -25.58 -40.09 -13.32
CA SER A 575 -26.46 -40.18 -12.15
C SER A 575 -27.54 -39.09 -12.02
N LEU A 576 -27.61 -38.09 -12.89
CA LEU A 576 -28.53 -36.94 -12.69
C LEU A 576 -29.46 -36.61 -13.87
N VAL A 577 -29.48 -37.40 -14.95
CA VAL A 577 -30.44 -37.24 -16.05
C VAL A 577 -31.16 -38.56 -16.36
N LEU A 578 -31.95 -39.03 -15.41
CA LEU A 578 -32.97 -40.05 -15.63
C LEU A 578 -34.29 -39.54 -15.03
N ASP A 579 -34.96 -38.61 -15.73
CA ASP A 579 -36.44 -38.52 -15.66
C ASP A 579 -37.15 -37.59 -16.67
N LYS A 580 -36.49 -37.12 -17.73
CA LYS A 580 -37.22 -36.48 -18.84
C LYS A 580 -36.81 -37.13 -20.15
N GLN A 581 -37.74 -37.91 -20.70
CA GLN A 581 -37.71 -38.39 -22.08
C GLN A 581 -37.46 -37.18 -22.99
N SER A 582 -36.22 -37.02 -23.44
CA SER A 582 -35.91 -36.11 -24.54
C SER A 582 -36.39 -36.77 -25.82
N GLU A 583 -37.45 -36.24 -26.41
CA GLU A 583 -37.87 -36.60 -27.76
C GLU A 583 -36.76 -36.17 -28.74
N LEU A 584 -35.89 -37.12 -29.09
CA LEU A 584 -34.92 -36.96 -30.18
C LEU A 584 -35.68 -36.83 -31.50
N ARG A 585 -35.89 -35.60 -31.98
CA ARG A 585 -36.38 -35.33 -33.34
C ARG A 585 -35.25 -35.52 -34.34
N ILE A 586 -35.09 -36.75 -34.82
CA ILE A 586 -34.10 -37.10 -35.86
C ILE A 586 -34.81 -37.07 -37.21
N ASN A 587 -34.38 -36.19 -38.11
CA ASN A 587 -34.86 -36.19 -39.49
C ASN A 587 -34.11 -37.24 -40.29
N THR A 588 -34.81 -38.28 -40.75
CA THR A 588 -34.21 -39.38 -41.53
C THR A 588 -34.68 -39.26 -42.97
N GLU A 589 -33.78 -38.82 -43.86
CA GLU A 589 -34.07 -38.76 -45.29
C GLU A 589 -33.81 -40.13 -45.94
N LEU A 590 -34.71 -40.54 -46.84
CA LEU A 590 -34.63 -41.83 -47.52
C LEU A 590 -33.33 -41.96 -48.35
N ASN A 591 -32.96 -40.91 -49.09
CA ASN A 591 -31.80 -40.95 -49.98
C ASN A 591 -30.46 -41.07 -49.22
N SER A 592 -30.33 -40.38 -48.09
CA SER A 592 -29.12 -40.49 -47.25
C SER A 592 -29.03 -41.86 -46.58
N THR A 593 -30.16 -42.42 -46.18
CA THR A 593 -30.25 -43.76 -45.60
C THR A 593 -29.84 -44.83 -46.61
N ILE A 594 -30.30 -44.76 -47.87
CA ILE A 594 -29.92 -45.68 -48.95
C ILE A 594 -28.40 -45.67 -49.18
N LYS A 595 -27.81 -44.47 -49.30
CA LYS A 595 -26.36 -44.32 -49.51
C LYS A 595 -25.54 -44.98 -48.40
N ARG A 596 -25.99 -44.90 -47.15
CA ARG A 596 -25.30 -45.53 -46.01
C ARG A 596 -25.40 -47.05 -46.01
N PHE A 597 -26.52 -47.61 -46.47
CA PHE A 597 -26.63 -49.05 -46.68
C PHE A 597 -25.65 -49.52 -47.76
N GLU A 598 -25.48 -48.74 -48.83
CA GLU A 598 -24.46 -49.00 -49.87
C GLU A 598 -23.02 -48.92 -49.30
N GLU A 599 -22.71 -47.90 -48.50
CA GLU A 599 -21.40 -47.76 -47.83
C GLU A 599 -21.06 -48.95 -46.92
N HIS A 600 -22.07 -49.52 -46.25
CA HIS A 600 -21.91 -50.70 -45.41
C HIS A 600 -21.96 -52.02 -46.20
N SER A 601 -22.08 -51.97 -47.53
CA SER A 601 -22.20 -53.13 -48.42
C SER A 601 -23.36 -54.07 -48.04
N ILE A 602 -24.45 -53.52 -47.53
CA ILE A 602 -25.65 -54.28 -47.15
C ILE A 602 -26.66 -54.20 -48.30
N PRO A 603 -27.01 -55.32 -48.96
CA PRO A 603 -28.01 -55.30 -50.01
C PRO A 603 -29.40 -55.03 -49.42
N ILE A 604 -30.15 -54.11 -50.01
CA ILE A 604 -31.47 -53.71 -49.54
C ILE A 604 -32.53 -53.86 -50.63
N GLN A 605 -33.75 -54.23 -50.24
CA GLN A 605 -34.92 -54.19 -51.10
C GLN A 605 -35.89 -53.12 -50.61
N ILE A 606 -36.31 -52.22 -51.50
CA ILE A 606 -37.17 -51.09 -51.14
C ILE A 606 -38.55 -51.30 -51.75
N THR A 607 -39.57 -51.33 -50.89
CA THR A 607 -40.98 -51.35 -51.29
C THR A 607 -41.66 -50.07 -50.84
N LYS A 608 -42.48 -49.48 -51.71
CA LYS A 608 -43.30 -48.30 -51.38
C LYS A 608 -44.76 -48.70 -51.45
N ASP A 609 -45.46 -48.51 -50.34
CA ASP A 609 -46.89 -48.78 -50.26
C ASP A 609 -47.71 -47.61 -50.84
N ILE A 610 -48.97 -47.88 -51.19
CA ILE A 610 -49.94 -46.93 -51.77
C ILE A 610 -50.17 -45.72 -50.86
N ASN A 611 -49.91 -45.86 -49.56
CA ASN A 611 -50.04 -44.83 -48.53
C ASN A 611 -48.77 -43.98 -48.32
N GLY A 612 -47.73 -44.13 -49.15
CA GLY A 612 -46.48 -43.35 -49.04
C GLY A 612 -45.48 -43.87 -48.00
N ILE A 613 -45.77 -45.01 -47.36
CA ILE A 613 -44.86 -45.70 -46.43
C ILE A 613 -43.78 -46.41 -47.25
N THR A 614 -42.51 -46.14 -46.95
CA THR A 614 -41.37 -46.81 -47.57
C THR A 614 -40.82 -47.87 -46.61
N THR A 615 -40.81 -49.13 -47.04
CA THR A 615 -40.22 -50.23 -46.28
C THR A 615 -38.92 -50.69 -46.96
N ILE A 616 -37.84 -50.71 -46.19
CA ILE A 616 -36.53 -51.22 -46.58
C ILE A 616 -36.38 -52.60 -45.93
N GLU A 617 -36.45 -53.66 -46.72
CA GLU A 617 -36.21 -55.03 -46.27
C GLU A 617 -34.73 -55.37 -46.40
N LEU A 618 -34.18 -55.92 -45.32
CA LEU A 618 -32.80 -56.40 -45.27
C LEU A 618 -32.73 -57.89 -45.66
N PRO A 619 -31.52 -58.39 -45.98
CA PRO A 619 -31.30 -59.78 -46.36
C PRO A 619 -31.79 -60.77 -45.30
N PRO A 620 -32.18 -61.99 -45.71
CA PRO A 620 -32.85 -62.97 -44.83
C PRO A 620 -31.99 -63.42 -43.65
N ASP A 621 -30.67 -63.29 -43.72
CA ASP A 621 -29.72 -63.54 -42.62
C ASP A 621 -29.79 -62.50 -41.50
N MET A 622 -30.24 -61.27 -41.79
CA MET A 622 -30.40 -60.21 -40.79
C MET A 622 -31.81 -60.16 -40.19
N ASN A 623 -32.81 -60.70 -40.91
CA ASN A 623 -34.22 -60.75 -40.50
C ASN A 623 -34.72 -59.44 -39.85
N ALA A 624 -34.51 -58.34 -40.57
CA ALA A 624 -34.80 -56.99 -40.12
C ALA A 624 -35.41 -56.13 -41.25
N ARG A 625 -36.14 -55.09 -40.87
CA ARG A 625 -36.72 -54.12 -41.80
C ARG A 625 -36.79 -52.73 -41.18
N VAL A 626 -36.68 -51.71 -42.03
CA VAL A 626 -36.82 -50.30 -41.65
C VAL A 626 -38.05 -49.74 -42.35
N ILE A 627 -39.00 -49.19 -41.59
CA ILE A 627 -40.27 -48.66 -42.10
C ILE A 627 -40.25 -47.15 -41.88
N MET A 628 -40.30 -46.39 -42.97
CA MET A 628 -40.29 -44.92 -42.97
C MET A 628 -41.67 -44.40 -43.39
N ASN A 629 -42.36 -43.73 -42.47
CA ASN A 629 -43.68 -43.13 -42.68
C ASN A 629 -43.60 -41.64 -42.33
N GLY A 630 -42.89 -40.84 -43.13
CA GLY A 630 -42.82 -39.36 -43.14
C GLY A 630 -42.49 -38.62 -41.83
N GLN A 631 -43.25 -38.89 -40.77
CA GLN A 631 -43.11 -38.42 -39.40
C GLN A 631 -42.45 -39.44 -38.46
N CYS A 632 -42.38 -40.72 -38.83
CA CYS A 632 -41.73 -41.75 -38.00
C CYS A 632 -40.92 -42.77 -38.81
N THR A 633 -39.80 -43.22 -38.22
CA THR A 633 -38.98 -44.31 -38.75
C THR A 633 -38.92 -45.41 -37.72
N THR A 634 -39.42 -46.59 -38.07
CA THR A 634 -39.48 -47.78 -37.20
C THR A 634 -38.48 -48.81 -37.68
N VAL A 635 -37.57 -49.22 -36.80
CA VAL A 635 -36.62 -50.30 -37.07
C VAL A 635 -37.11 -51.57 -36.37
N VAL A 636 -37.35 -52.62 -37.14
CA VAL A 636 -37.75 -53.94 -36.64
C VAL A 636 -36.59 -54.90 -36.89
N ALA A 637 -35.99 -55.44 -35.82
CA ALA A 637 -34.91 -56.42 -35.90
C ALA A 637 -35.02 -57.42 -34.75
N SER A 638 -34.84 -58.70 -35.07
CA SER A 638 -34.93 -59.82 -34.12
C SER A 638 -33.66 -59.99 -33.27
N ASP A 639 -32.49 -59.61 -33.79
CA ASP A 639 -31.21 -59.61 -33.06
C ASP A 639 -30.83 -58.20 -32.56
N ASP A 640 -30.37 -58.10 -31.31
CA ASP A 640 -29.91 -56.87 -30.67
C ASP A 640 -28.66 -56.28 -31.37
N LYS A 641 -27.78 -57.12 -31.90
CA LYS A 641 -26.59 -56.66 -32.64
C LYS A 641 -26.98 -56.00 -33.96
N VAL A 642 -27.93 -56.62 -34.68
CA VAL A 642 -28.50 -56.07 -35.91
C VAL A 642 -29.25 -54.76 -35.61
N ARG A 643 -29.99 -54.71 -34.50
CA ARG A 643 -30.68 -53.48 -34.07
C ARG A 643 -29.71 -52.33 -33.79
N ALA A 644 -28.57 -52.60 -33.13
CA ALA A 644 -27.55 -51.59 -32.87
C ALA A 644 -26.88 -51.08 -34.15
N LEU A 645 -26.60 -51.99 -35.11
CA LEU A 645 -26.06 -51.63 -36.42
C LEU A 645 -27.05 -50.77 -37.21
N LEU A 646 -28.32 -51.18 -37.28
CA LEU A 646 -29.37 -50.42 -37.97
C LEU A 646 -29.61 -49.06 -37.33
N ARG A 647 -29.54 -48.96 -36.00
CA ARG A 647 -29.58 -47.67 -35.30
C ARG A 647 -28.46 -46.74 -35.75
N LYS A 648 -27.24 -47.25 -35.92
CA LYS A 648 -26.09 -46.45 -36.41
C LYS A 648 -26.28 -45.98 -37.86
N ILE A 649 -26.86 -46.82 -38.72
CA ILE A 649 -27.08 -46.49 -40.13
C ILE A 649 -28.21 -45.45 -40.29
N THR A 650 -29.30 -45.64 -39.54
CA THR A 650 -30.53 -44.83 -39.63
C THR A 650 -30.49 -43.53 -38.83
N VAL A 651 -29.73 -43.44 -37.73
CA VAL A 651 -29.62 -42.22 -36.92
C VAL A 651 -28.45 -41.38 -37.40
N THR A 652 -28.73 -40.19 -37.92
CA THR A 652 -27.76 -39.10 -38.06
C THR A 652 -27.46 -38.52 -36.67
N ASP A 653 -26.22 -38.66 -36.19
CA ASP A 653 -25.71 -37.67 -35.24
C ASP A 653 -25.59 -36.35 -36.04
N ILE A 654 -26.06 -35.23 -35.50
CA ILE A 654 -26.08 -33.90 -36.18
C ILE A 654 -24.64 -33.41 -36.50
N ARG A 655 -23.62 -34.21 -36.16
CA ARG A 655 -22.19 -33.91 -36.28
C ARG A 655 -21.55 -34.31 -37.62
N GLU A 656 -22.27 -34.96 -38.53
CA GLU A 656 -21.75 -35.37 -39.86
C GLU A 656 -22.50 -34.77 -41.07
N LEU A 657 -23.32 -33.74 -40.84
CA LEU A 657 -23.82 -32.80 -41.86
C LEU A 657 -23.40 -31.38 -41.42
#